data_AF-A0A6M1LEH1-F1
#
_entry.id   AF-A0A6M1LEH1-F1
#
_cell.length_a   1.000
_cell.length_b   1.000
_cell.length_c   1.000
_cell.angle_alpha   90.00
_cell.angle_beta   90.00
_cell.angle_gamma   90.00
#
_symmetry.space_group_name_H-M   'P 1'
#
loop_
_entity.id
_entity.type
_entity.pdbx_description
1 polymer ?
#
loop_
_entity_poly.entity_id
_entity_poly.type
_entity_poly.pdbx_seq_one_letter_code
_entity_poly.pdbx_strand_id
1 'polypeptide(L)'
;MDNLIRQGRPAELLAIVEPLPNEARTRPIRLRQVIALLLLARLPEAEALREHLLSGATTDEAQRLVIEFWRIARRCAGADQVAEAAFAAGCAATLLHGHDVLPSMSDRHLLDGLLADAVSGKGEFAVSILGMLLDRGVDRSFFIKFVGSLGGSRPHLDGKRPLDVMADRARAVAAEPDAPSARKEGAALILYAAQDFQNALKVATGAPPGGIAAKVAEDAQKRVAVSQQMRKRATASARRSSAATRLNPPFIVVHRGGQDYFALCAASLAMQNGASNVVLLGDASTATIGIGRYAAISDYFDAAAAFAPSYVHHSVSEPVYGLFSFQRWLVVEEYCRKNRIDQCVVIDSDALAFSSASEIIAAMPEGYGMNDWTWTTTVRDRLALSGLADCMRSVYARPREEVVPFVNRLGRYIAGRPDRSFQDMHMFYHYRDSTRGVVLSQYSVPFHGGLDQASTLSNGLETGSPGELAPIVLGKSLKRPYVENGRLHFREEGGEGRLIRYHTVHCQGPAKAVLHHYAQLMLSEGKASLATWEGAPVAAPKDATPPPAEAVSTPAPARLPDSSLIRMPNLRHAEHAALKEKLRQHVARLGPLNVDIKVRLPEGATVEAGDDLPVELHVHNPGQRGFEDGFEGFAALTAGFLIALDTPAGPEKVAEPRLPVPAGGFPAGTTTVITGSLPTAKLQPGRYVVSAGLVFEYIRWFERDVAKRPTVAFNVVTGD
;
A
#
# COMPACT_ATOMS: atom_id res chain seq x y z
N MET A 1 -13.88 -40.56 -12.34
CA MET A 1 -13.45 -39.51 -13.28
C MET A 1 -12.88 -38.29 -12.54
N ASP A 2 -13.66 -37.54 -11.78
CA ASP A 2 -13.20 -36.32 -11.09
C ASP A 2 -12.04 -36.56 -10.10
N ASN A 3 -11.97 -37.73 -9.45
CA ASN A 3 -10.81 -38.12 -8.63
C ASN A 3 -9.52 -38.27 -9.47
N LEU A 4 -9.60 -38.86 -10.66
CA LEU A 4 -8.44 -39.04 -11.54
C LEU A 4 -7.91 -37.69 -12.03
N ILE A 5 -8.81 -36.77 -12.42
CA ILE A 5 -8.42 -35.40 -12.78
C ILE A 5 -7.75 -34.68 -11.60
N ARG A 6 -8.32 -34.79 -10.38
CA ARG A 6 -7.74 -34.18 -9.17
C ARG A 6 -6.38 -34.76 -8.79
N GLN A 7 -6.15 -36.04 -9.06
CA GLN A 7 -4.89 -36.73 -8.82
C GLN A 7 -3.85 -36.50 -9.93
N GLY A 8 -4.15 -35.71 -10.96
CA GLY A 8 -3.25 -35.52 -12.09
C GLY A 8 -3.08 -36.77 -12.96
N ARG A 9 -4.12 -37.62 -13.04
CA ARG A 9 -4.14 -38.89 -13.79
C ARG A 9 -5.15 -38.85 -14.97
N PRO A 10 -5.10 -37.86 -15.87
CA PRO A 10 -6.06 -37.74 -16.96
C PRO A 10 -5.96 -38.87 -18.00
N ALA A 11 -4.78 -39.49 -18.19
CA ALA A 11 -4.61 -40.60 -19.14
C ALA A 11 -5.44 -41.84 -18.77
N GLU A 12 -5.50 -42.16 -17.47
CA GLU A 12 -6.31 -43.29 -16.98
C GLU A 12 -7.80 -43.03 -17.11
N LEU A 13 -8.22 -41.77 -17.03
CA LEU A 13 -9.60 -41.41 -17.33
C LEU A 13 -9.93 -41.70 -18.79
N LEU A 14 -9.05 -41.34 -19.72
CA LEU A 14 -9.26 -41.61 -21.15
C LEU A 14 -9.32 -43.11 -21.45
N ALA A 15 -8.47 -43.91 -20.82
CA ALA A 15 -8.51 -45.38 -20.93
C ALA A 15 -9.85 -45.99 -20.50
N ILE A 16 -10.60 -45.32 -19.60
CA ILE A 16 -11.94 -45.74 -19.17
C ILE A 16 -13.03 -45.24 -20.14
N VAL A 17 -12.88 -44.05 -20.71
CA VAL A 17 -13.94 -43.38 -21.50
C VAL A 17 -13.89 -43.73 -22.99
N GLU A 18 -12.70 -43.79 -23.58
CA GLU A 18 -12.52 -44.03 -25.02
C GLU A 18 -13.12 -45.37 -25.50
N PRO A 19 -13.14 -46.45 -24.71
CA PRO A 19 -13.82 -47.69 -25.10
C PRO A 19 -15.35 -47.63 -25.04
N LEU A 20 -15.93 -46.64 -24.35
CA LEU A 20 -17.38 -46.54 -24.24
C LEU A 20 -18.00 -46.20 -25.60
N PRO A 21 -19.11 -46.84 -26.00
CA PRO A 21 -19.82 -46.48 -27.22
C PRO A 21 -20.40 -45.06 -27.11
N ASN A 22 -20.60 -44.39 -28.24
CA ASN A 22 -20.92 -42.95 -28.28
C ASN A 22 -22.21 -42.60 -27.52
N GLU A 23 -23.21 -43.47 -27.57
CA GLU A 23 -24.48 -43.37 -26.87
C GLU A 23 -24.34 -43.46 -25.34
N ALA A 24 -23.32 -44.18 -24.84
CA ALA A 24 -23.04 -44.28 -23.41
C ALA A 24 -22.27 -43.07 -22.87
N ARG A 25 -21.68 -42.24 -23.74
CA ARG A 25 -20.96 -41.03 -23.35
C ARG A 25 -21.91 -39.87 -23.13
N THR A 26 -22.56 -39.84 -21.97
CA THR A 26 -23.38 -38.70 -21.56
C THR A 26 -22.57 -37.39 -21.54
N ARG A 27 -23.23 -36.22 -21.60
CA ARG A 27 -22.56 -34.91 -21.58
C ARG A 27 -21.58 -34.74 -20.39
N PRO A 28 -21.90 -35.17 -19.14
CA PRO A 28 -20.93 -35.16 -18.05
C PRO A 28 -19.67 -35.97 -18.34
N ILE A 29 -19.80 -37.16 -18.95
CA ILE A 29 -18.67 -38.01 -19.34
C ILE A 29 -17.83 -37.32 -20.42
N ARG A 30 -18.47 -36.77 -21.46
CA ARG A 30 -17.80 -36.00 -22.52
C ARG A 30 -17.05 -34.79 -21.98
N LEU A 31 -17.60 -34.10 -20.97
CA LEU A 31 -16.94 -32.95 -20.36
C LEU A 31 -15.64 -33.37 -19.69
N ARG A 32 -15.67 -34.48 -18.94
CA ARG A 32 -14.46 -35.00 -18.29
C ARG A 32 -13.47 -35.59 -19.29
N GLN A 33 -13.94 -36.13 -20.41
CA GLN A 33 -13.09 -36.52 -21.54
C GLN A 33 -12.35 -35.30 -22.10
N VAL A 34 -13.06 -34.21 -22.39
CA VAL A 34 -12.44 -32.96 -22.87
C VAL A 34 -11.50 -32.36 -21.84
N ILE A 35 -11.85 -32.34 -20.55
CA ILE A 35 -10.92 -31.92 -19.49
C ILE A 35 -9.62 -32.72 -19.54
N ALA A 36 -9.72 -34.05 -19.62
CA ALA A 36 -8.55 -34.92 -19.65
C ALA A 36 -7.70 -34.72 -20.92
N LEU A 37 -8.34 -34.58 -22.08
CA LEU A 37 -7.65 -34.28 -23.35
C LEU A 37 -6.89 -32.96 -23.30
N LEU A 38 -7.52 -31.90 -22.77
CA LEU A 38 -6.87 -30.58 -22.64
C LEU A 38 -5.69 -30.63 -21.67
N LEU A 39 -5.84 -31.29 -20.52
CA LEU A 39 -4.72 -31.44 -19.57
C LEU A 39 -3.54 -32.26 -20.13
N LEU A 40 -3.79 -33.11 -21.13
CA LEU A 40 -2.78 -33.90 -21.85
C LEU A 40 -2.28 -33.23 -23.13
N ALA A 41 -2.65 -31.97 -23.40
CA ALA A 41 -2.31 -31.25 -24.63
C ALA A 41 -2.77 -31.96 -25.93
N ARG A 42 -3.92 -32.65 -25.88
CA ARG A 42 -4.55 -33.34 -27.02
C ARG A 42 -5.67 -32.48 -27.62
N LEU A 43 -5.38 -31.23 -27.98
CA LEU A 43 -6.37 -30.24 -28.43
C LEU A 43 -7.23 -30.71 -29.63
N PRO A 44 -6.69 -31.28 -30.72
CA PRO A 44 -7.51 -31.66 -31.89
C PRO A 44 -8.63 -32.64 -31.55
N GLU A 45 -8.39 -33.51 -30.58
CA GLU A 45 -9.38 -34.49 -30.11
C GLU A 45 -10.43 -33.84 -29.23
N ALA A 46 -10.04 -32.85 -28.42
CA ALA A 46 -10.98 -32.05 -27.65
C ALA A 46 -11.89 -31.23 -28.58
N GLU A 47 -11.34 -30.69 -29.67
CA GLU A 47 -12.09 -29.93 -30.69
C GLU A 47 -13.16 -30.77 -31.37
N ALA A 48 -12.86 -32.02 -31.72
CA ALA A 48 -13.83 -32.96 -32.31
C ALA A 48 -15.06 -33.22 -31.40
N LEU A 49 -14.91 -33.02 -30.08
CA LEU A 49 -15.98 -33.19 -29.10
C LEU A 49 -16.75 -31.91 -28.79
N ARG A 50 -16.33 -30.75 -29.33
CA ARG A 50 -16.91 -29.44 -29.01
C ARG A 50 -18.42 -29.39 -29.29
N GLU A 51 -18.84 -29.75 -30.49
CA GLU A 51 -20.26 -29.67 -30.87
C GLU A 51 -21.16 -30.52 -29.97
N HIS A 52 -20.71 -31.74 -29.65
CA HIS A 52 -21.41 -32.67 -28.75
C HIS A 52 -21.55 -32.17 -27.32
N LEU A 53 -20.65 -31.27 -26.88
CA LEU A 53 -20.70 -30.64 -25.57
C LEU A 53 -21.62 -29.44 -25.52
N LEU A 54 -21.55 -28.60 -26.55
CA LEU A 54 -22.22 -27.30 -26.57
C LEU A 54 -23.66 -27.39 -27.10
N SER A 55 -23.91 -28.25 -28.08
CA SER A 55 -25.23 -28.38 -28.71
C SER A 55 -26.25 -29.00 -27.75
N GLY A 56 -27.45 -28.42 -27.73
CA GLY A 56 -28.58 -28.89 -26.92
C GLY A 56 -28.34 -28.84 -25.41
N ALA A 57 -27.40 -28.02 -24.92
CA ALA A 57 -27.26 -27.78 -23.49
C ALA A 57 -28.51 -27.06 -22.95
N THR A 58 -28.96 -27.42 -21.76
CA THR A 58 -29.93 -26.60 -21.02
C THR A 58 -29.21 -25.41 -20.38
N THR A 59 -29.96 -24.38 -19.96
CA THR A 59 -29.39 -23.21 -19.26
C THR A 59 -28.61 -23.62 -18.00
N ASP A 60 -29.14 -24.54 -17.20
CA ASP A 60 -28.47 -25.04 -16.00
C ASP A 60 -27.16 -25.79 -16.31
N GLU A 61 -27.16 -26.59 -17.39
CA GLU A 61 -25.95 -27.27 -17.85
C GLU A 61 -24.92 -26.28 -18.38
N ALA A 62 -25.35 -25.30 -19.17
CA ALA A 62 -24.49 -24.24 -19.68
C ALA A 62 -23.81 -23.47 -18.54
N GLN A 63 -24.54 -23.14 -17.46
CA GLN A 63 -23.98 -22.47 -16.29
C GLN A 63 -22.86 -23.31 -15.65
N ARG A 64 -23.08 -24.62 -15.45
CA ARG A 64 -22.08 -25.52 -14.89
C ARG A 64 -20.87 -25.67 -15.81
N LEU A 65 -21.12 -25.81 -17.11
CA LEU A 65 -20.07 -25.96 -18.12
C LEU A 65 -19.19 -24.73 -18.22
N VAL A 66 -19.75 -23.52 -18.17
CA VAL A 66 -18.98 -22.26 -18.17
C VAL A 66 -17.99 -22.23 -16.99
N ILE A 67 -18.45 -22.58 -15.79
CA ILE A 67 -17.59 -22.61 -14.59
C ILE A 67 -16.45 -23.61 -14.77
N GLU A 68 -16.75 -24.81 -15.26
CA GLU A 68 -15.74 -25.84 -15.48
C GLU A 68 -14.74 -25.43 -16.58
N PHE A 69 -15.21 -24.90 -17.70
CA PHE A 69 -14.34 -24.39 -18.76
C PHE A 69 -13.41 -23.27 -18.30
N TRP A 70 -13.87 -22.36 -17.43
CA TRP A 70 -12.99 -21.36 -16.82
C TRP A 70 -11.93 -21.95 -15.90
N ARG A 71 -12.29 -22.96 -15.09
CA ARG A 71 -11.33 -23.67 -14.25
C ARG A 71 -10.27 -24.38 -15.09
N ILE A 72 -10.66 -24.99 -16.20
CA ILE A 72 -9.74 -25.64 -17.14
C ILE A 72 -8.83 -24.60 -17.79
N ALA A 73 -9.40 -23.51 -18.31
CA ALA A 73 -8.64 -22.44 -18.94
C ALA A 73 -7.54 -21.91 -18.03
N ARG A 74 -7.87 -21.72 -16.73
CA ARG A 74 -6.90 -21.31 -15.71
C ARG A 74 -5.80 -22.35 -15.49
N ARG A 75 -6.14 -23.63 -15.41
CA ARG A 75 -5.17 -24.71 -15.20
C ARG A 75 -4.23 -24.85 -16.39
N CYS A 76 -4.77 -24.85 -17.61
CA CYS A 76 -3.99 -24.89 -18.84
C CYS A 76 -3.08 -23.67 -18.95
N ALA A 77 -3.59 -22.46 -18.68
CA ALA A 77 -2.77 -21.24 -18.66
C ALA A 77 -1.63 -21.32 -17.63
N GLY A 78 -1.91 -21.80 -16.42
CA GLY A 78 -0.88 -22.00 -15.39
C GLY A 78 0.14 -23.10 -15.71
N ALA A 79 -0.14 -23.95 -16.70
CA ALA A 79 0.74 -25.00 -17.20
C ALA A 79 1.37 -24.66 -18.56
N ASP A 80 1.28 -23.41 -19.01
CA ASP A 80 1.77 -22.92 -20.30
C ASP A 80 1.12 -23.60 -21.54
N GLN A 81 -0.09 -24.13 -21.37
CA GLN A 81 -0.91 -24.74 -22.42
C GLN A 81 -1.86 -23.72 -23.05
N VAL A 82 -1.29 -22.76 -23.78
CA VAL A 82 -1.98 -21.55 -24.26
C VAL A 82 -3.09 -21.85 -25.28
N ALA A 83 -2.95 -22.90 -26.10
CA ALA A 83 -3.96 -23.27 -27.11
C ALA A 83 -5.20 -23.89 -26.45
N GLU A 84 -4.99 -24.77 -25.49
CA GLU A 84 -6.00 -25.47 -24.70
C GLU A 84 -6.77 -24.49 -23.81
N ALA A 85 -6.06 -23.53 -23.20
CA ALA A 85 -6.68 -22.47 -22.42
C ALA A 85 -7.66 -21.65 -23.27
N ALA A 86 -7.26 -21.29 -24.50
CA ALA A 86 -8.11 -20.55 -25.43
C ALA A 86 -9.32 -21.36 -25.91
N PHE A 87 -9.14 -22.65 -26.18
CA PHE A 87 -10.25 -23.54 -26.51
C PHE A 87 -11.30 -23.59 -25.40
N ALA A 88 -10.85 -23.78 -24.15
CA ALA A 88 -11.75 -23.81 -22.99
C ALA A 88 -12.48 -22.47 -22.81
N ALA A 89 -11.76 -21.34 -22.90
CA ALA A 89 -12.37 -20.00 -22.85
C ALA A 89 -13.39 -19.79 -23.98
N GLY A 90 -13.10 -20.22 -25.21
CA GLY A 90 -14.01 -20.13 -26.35
C GLY A 90 -15.28 -20.97 -26.16
N CYS A 91 -15.18 -22.15 -25.55
CA CYS A 91 -16.35 -22.96 -25.19
C CYS A 91 -17.22 -22.26 -24.15
N ALA A 92 -16.63 -21.69 -23.10
CA ALA A 92 -17.35 -20.87 -22.12
C ALA A 92 -18.05 -19.67 -22.79
N ALA A 93 -17.37 -18.96 -23.70
CA ALA A 93 -17.94 -17.85 -24.46
C ALA A 93 -19.19 -18.25 -25.24
N THR A 94 -19.10 -19.39 -25.94
CA THR A 94 -20.18 -19.91 -26.76
C THR A 94 -21.43 -20.20 -25.92
N LEU A 95 -21.25 -20.82 -24.74
CA LEU A 95 -22.34 -21.13 -23.81
C LEU A 95 -22.96 -19.86 -23.19
N LEU A 96 -22.13 -18.89 -22.81
CA LEU A 96 -22.59 -17.60 -22.28
C LEU A 96 -23.46 -16.86 -23.30
N HIS A 97 -23.07 -16.91 -24.58
CA HIS A 97 -23.82 -16.29 -25.66
C HIS A 97 -25.15 -17.02 -25.92
N GLY A 98 -25.15 -18.36 -25.92
CA GLY A 98 -26.32 -19.16 -26.26
C GLY A 98 -27.39 -19.32 -25.17
N HIS A 99 -27.04 -19.20 -23.89
CA HIS A 99 -27.93 -19.63 -22.79
C HIS A 99 -28.32 -18.54 -21.78
N ASP A 100 -27.91 -17.30 -21.98
CA ASP A 100 -28.15 -16.18 -21.05
C ASP A 100 -27.87 -16.53 -19.57
N VAL A 101 -26.76 -17.19 -19.30
CA VAL A 101 -26.41 -17.71 -17.97
C VAL A 101 -25.74 -16.67 -17.06
N LEU A 102 -25.43 -15.48 -17.57
CA LEU A 102 -24.73 -14.43 -16.83
C LEU A 102 -25.44 -13.99 -15.53
N PRO A 103 -26.78 -13.80 -15.49
CA PRO A 103 -27.48 -13.35 -14.28
C PRO A 103 -27.40 -14.31 -13.09
N SER A 104 -27.12 -15.61 -13.32
CA SER A 104 -27.09 -16.64 -12.28
C SER A 104 -25.67 -16.98 -11.79
N MET A 105 -24.63 -16.38 -12.40
CA MET A 105 -23.24 -16.62 -11.98
C MET A 105 -22.84 -15.70 -10.83
N SER A 106 -22.12 -16.25 -9.84
CA SER A 106 -21.55 -15.42 -8.78
C SER A 106 -20.36 -14.59 -9.31
N ASP A 107 -20.22 -13.36 -8.80
CA ASP A 107 -19.09 -12.46 -9.10
C ASP A 107 -17.74 -13.17 -9.02
N ARG A 108 -17.56 -14.05 -8.02
CA ARG A 108 -16.31 -14.78 -7.80
C ARG A 108 -15.93 -15.66 -8.98
N HIS A 109 -16.88 -16.41 -9.54
CA HIS A 109 -16.59 -17.31 -10.67
C HIS A 109 -16.29 -16.55 -11.96
N LEU A 110 -17.02 -15.45 -12.20
CA LEU A 110 -16.75 -14.52 -13.30
C LEU A 110 -15.35 -13.90 -13.19
N LEU A 111 -14.97 -13.43 -12.00
CA LEU A 111 -13.64 -12.88 -11.73
C LEU A 111 -12.54 -13.92 -11.97
N ASP A 112 -12.70 -15.14 -11.46
CA ASP A 112 -11.72 -16.22 -11.63
C ASP A 112 -11.51 -16.59 -13.12
N GLY A 113 -12.58 -16.61 -13.92
CA GLY A 113 -12.52 -16.91 -15.36
C GLY A 113 -11.87 -15.79 -16.19
N LEU A 114 -12.21 -14.53 -15.89
CA LEU A 114 -11.61 -13.38 -16.55
C LEU A 114 -10.12 -13.21 -16.20
N LEU A 115 -9.75 -13.45 -14.93
CA LEU A 115 -8.35 -13.45 -14.49
C LEU A 115 -7.54 -14.55 -15.18
N ALA A 116 -8.12 -15.74 -15.35
CA ALA A 116 -7.48 -16.85 -16.04
C ALA A 116 -7.16 -16.51 -17.51
N ASP A 117 -8.10 -15.88 -18.21
CA ASP A 117 -7.90 -15.45 -19.60
C ASP A 117 -6.84 -14.34 -19.72
N ALA A 118 -6.88 -13.36 -18.81
CA ALA A 118 -5.88 -12.31 -18.73
C ALA A 118 -4.47 -12.86 -18.48
N VAL A 119 -4.37 -13.90 -17.64
CA VAL A 119 -3.12 -14.60 -17.33
C VAL A 119 -2.68 -15.55 -18.46
N SER A 120 -3.56 -15.97 -19.37
CA SER A 120 -3.17 -16.84 -20.49
C SER A 120 -2.44 -16.14 -21.64
N GLY A 121 -2.19 -14.83 -21.54
CA GLY A 121 -1.49 -14.04 -22.56
C GLY A 121 -2.34 -13.64 -23.77
N LYS A 122 -3.56 -14.17 -23.92
CA LYS A 122 -4.44 -13.85 -25.05
C LYS A 122 -5.39 -12.68 -24.77
N GLY A 123 -6.01 -12.62 -23.59
CA GLY A 123 -6.85 -11.50 -23.12
C GLY A 123 -8.10 -11.17 -23.97
N GLU A 124 -8.30 -11.84 -25.10
CA GLU A 124 -9.39 -11.55 -26.06
C GLU A 124 -10.76 -11.90 -25.50
N PHE A 125 -10.82 -12.96 -24.70
CA PHE A 125 -12.05 -13.40 -24.08
C PHE A 125 -12.44 -12.42 -22.95
N ALA A 126 -11.49 -11.93 -22.16
CA ALA A 126 -11.75 -10.92 -21.15
C ALA A 126 -12.25 -9.60 -21.78
N VAL A 127 -11.64 -9.13 -22.86
CA VAL A 127 -12.15 -7.94 -23.60
C VAL A 127 -13.59 -8.15 -24.08
N SER A 128 -13.89 -9.31 -24.66
CA SER A 128 -15.19 -9.60 -25.26
C SER A 128 -16.29 -9.81 -24.22
N ILE A 129 -15.98 -10.52 -23.13
CA ILE A 129 -16.92 -10.82 -22.04
C ILE A 129 -17.23 -9.57 -21.25
N LEU A 130 -16.23 -8.72 -20.98
CA LEU A 130 -16.49 -7.43 -20.33
C LEU A 130 -17.46 -6.62 -21.18
N GLY A 131 -17.25 -6.53 -22.50
CA GLY A 131 -18.22 -5.90 -23.40
C GLY A 131 -19.65 -6.45 -23.27
N MET A 132 -19.81 -7.77 -23.24
CA MET A 132 -21.12 -8.43 -23.10
C MET A 132 -21.75 -8.24 -21.71
N LEU A 133 -20.95 -8.22 -20.64
CA LEU A 133 -21.43 -7.97 -19.27
C LEU A 133 -21.99 -6.54 -19.13
N LEU A 134 -21.40 -5.57 -19.83
CA LEU A 134 -21.84 -4.18 -19.82
C LEU A 134 -23.15 -3.97 -20.58
N ASP A 135 -23.27 -4.58 -21.76
CA ASP A 135 -24.49 -4.53 -22.58
C ASP A 135 -25.70 -5.07 -21.80
N ARG A 136 -25.45 -6.03 -20.90
CA ARG A 136 -26.46 -6.64 -20.02
C ARG A 136 -26.66 -5.94 -18.67
N GLY A 137 -26.03 -4.78 -18.46
CA GLY A 137 -26.26 -3.94 -17.28
C GLY A 137 -25.64 -4.46 -15.97
N VAL A 138 -24.60 -5.28 -16.03
CA VAL A 138 -23.87 -5.73 -14.83
C VAL A 138 -23.30 -4.53 -14.06
N ASP A 139 -23.43 -4.57 -12.73
CA ASP A 139 -23.10 -3.47 -11.83
C ASP A 139 -21.64 -3.00 -11.97
N ARG A 140 -21.46 -1.67 -12.04
CA ARG A 140 -20.15 -1.00 -12.16
C ARG A 140 -19.14 -1.42 -11.08
N SER A 141 -19.61 -1.81 -9.89
CA SER A 141 -18.79 -2.29 -8.78
C SER A 141 -18.13 -3.64 -9.07
N PHE A 142 -18.74 -4.52 -9.87
CA PHE A 142 -18.13 -5.77 -10.33
C PHE A 142 -16.88 -5.47 -11.17
N PHE A 143 -17.03 -4.56 -12.13
CA PHE A 143 -15.94 -4.17 -13.04
C PHE A 143 -14.77 -3.53 -12.28
N ILE A 144 -15.08 -2.68 -11.30
CA ILE A 144 -14.09 -2.07 -10.41
C ILE A 144 -13.30 -3.15 -9.64
N LYS A 145 -13.99 -4.14 -9.05
CA LYS A 145 -13.32 -5.26 -8.35
C LYS A 145 -12.44 -6.07 -9.29
N PHE A 146 -12.91 -6.32 -10.51
CA PHE A 146 -12.16 -7.03 -11.53
C PHE A 146 -10.88 -6.31 -11.92
N VAL A 147 -10.98 -5.05 -12.33
CA VAL A 147 -9.81 -4.22 -12.67
C VAL A 147 -8.86 -4.06 -11.50
N GLY A 148 -9.38 -3.85 -10.29
CA GLY A 148 -8.57 -3.77 -9.07
C GLY A 148 -7.75 -5.04 -8.82
N SER A 149 -8.34 -6.23 -9.08
CA SER A 149 -7.63 -7.51 -8.96
C SER A 149 -6.54 -7.70 -10.01
N LEU A 150 -6.70 -7.13 -11.21
CA LEU A 150 -5.68 -7.15 -12.27
C LEU A 150 -4.51 -6.19 -11.99
N GLY A 151 -4.77 -5.03 -11.38
CA GLY A 151 -3.76 -4.00 -11.14
C GLY A 151 -2.81 -4.29 -9.96
N GLY A 152 -3.25 -5.10 -8.99
CA GLY A 152 -2.48 -5.46 -7.79
C GLY A 152 -1.75 -6.81 -7.86
N SER A 153 -1.84 -7.54 -8.97
CA SER A 153 -1.17 -8.84 -9.14
C SER A 153 0.30 -8.67 -9.52
N ARG A 154 1.15 -9.63 -9.10
CA ARG A 154 2.59 -9.64 -9.43
C ARG A 154 2.76 -9.67 -10.96
N PRO A 155 3.92 -9.25 -11.51
CA PRO A 155 4.25 -9.58 -12.88
C PRO A 155 4.23 -11.12 -13.03
N HIS A 156 3.36 -11.64 -13.89
CA HIS A 156 3.14 -13.08 -14.06
C HIS A 156 3.45 -13.57 -15.48
N LEU A 157 3.55 -12.67 -16.46
CA LEU A 157 3.69 -12.98 -17.88
C LEU A 157 4.87 -12.20 -18.47
N ASP A 158 6.04 -12.82 -18.55
CA ASP A 158 7.26 -12.20 -19.10
C ASP A 158 7.57 -10.82 -18.48
N GLY A 159 7.29 -10.67 -17.18
CA GLY A 159 7.49 -9.40 -16.47
C GLY A 159 6.39 -8.34 -16.67
N LYS A 160 5.29 -8.65 -17.38
CA LYS A 160 4.10 -7.78 -17.49
C LYS A 160 3.02 -8.16 -16.47
N ARG A 161 2.23 -7.17 -16.04
CA ARG A 161 1.02 -7.39 -15.24
C ARG A 161 -0.12 -7.83 -16.15
N PRO A 162 -1.10 -8.62 -15.66
CA PRO A 162 -2.30 -8.98 -16.42
C PRO A 162 -3.04 -7.77 -17.02
N LEU A 163 -3.12 -6.65 -16.30
CA LEU A 163 -3.73 -5.42 -16.83
C LEU A 163 -2.98 -4.84 -18.02
N ASP A 164 -1.64 -4.92 -18.03
CA ASP A 164 -0.82 -4.39 -19.13
C ASP A 164 -0.99 -5.24 -20.39
N VAL A 165 -1.04 -6.58 -20.23
CA VAL A 165 -1.32 -7.52 -21.32
C VAL A 165 -2.71 -7.26 -21.92
N MET A 166 -3.71 -7.06 -21.06
CA MET A 166 -5.06 -6.70 -21.52
C MET A 166 -5.09 -5.32 -22.19
N ALA A 167 -4.33 -4.35 -21.69
CA ALA A 167 -4.22 -3.03 -22.31
C ALA A 167 -3.61 -3.11 -23.71
N ASP A 168 -2.51 -3.87 -23.88
CA ASP A 168 -1.88 -4.12 -25.18
C ASP A 168 -2.90 -4.70 -26.18
N ARG A 169 -3.72 -5.67 -25.74
CA ARG A 169 -4.78 -6.26 -26.59
C ARG A 169 -5.92 -5.28 -26.88
N ALA A 170 -6.33 -4.50 -25.89
CA ALA A 170 -7.35 -3.49 -26.09
C ALA A 170 -6.89 -2.38 -27.05
N ARG A 171 -5.58 -2.06 -27.10
CA ARG A 171 -5.00 -1.19 -28.14
C ARG A 171 -5.05 -1.82 -29.52
N ALA A 172 -4.89 -3.14 -29.63
CA ALA A 172 -5.07 -3.83 -30.91
C ALA A 172 -6.52 -3.69 -31.40
N VAL A 173 -7.50 -3.88 -30.51
CA VAL A 173 -8.93 -3.63 -30.83
C VAL A 173 -9.16 -2.17 -31.22
N ALA A 174 -8.46 -1.22 -30.60
CA ALA A 174 -8.51 0.20 -30.97
C ALA A 174 -8.04 0.50 -32.40
N ALA A 175 -7.24 -0.38 -32.98
CA ALA A 175 -6.71 -0.25 -34.33
C ALA A 175 -7.59 -0.94 -35.38
N GLU A 176 -8.57 -1.75 -34.97
CA GLU A 176 -9.51 -2.46 -35.86
C GLU A 176 -10.75 -1.59 -36.16
N PRO A 177 -10.93 -1.07 -37.39
CA PRO A 177 -12.07 -0.21 -37.72
C PRO A 177 -13.42 -0.92 -37.56
N ASP A 178 -13.45 -2.21 -37.90
CA ASP A 178 -14.66 -3.03 -37.98
C ASP A 178 -14.88 -3.93 -36.76
N ALA A 179 -14.16 -3.68 -35.66
CA ALA A 179 -14.36 -4.47 -34.43
C ALA A 179 -15.82 -4.35 -33.94
N PRO A 180 -16.46 -5.47 -33.51
CA PRO A 180 -17.83 -5.45 -32.99
C PRO A 180 -18.01 -4.47 -31.82
N SER A 181 -19.19 -3.85 -31.72
CA SER A 181 -19.48 -2.82 -30.70
C SER A 181 -19.13 -3.29 -29.29
N ALA A 182 -19.56 -4.50 -28.90
CA ALA A 182 -19.24 -5.06 -27.58
C ALA A 182 -17.72 -5.18 -27.33
N ARG A 183 -16.94 -5.58 -28.34
CA ARG A 183 -15.48 -5.69 -28.22
C ARG A 183 -14.83 -4.31 -28.06
N LYS A 184 -15.35 -3.30 -28.77
CA LYS A 184 -14.94 -1.89 -28.58
C LYS A 184 -15.31 -1.39 -27.18
N GLU A 185 -16.47 -1.73 -26.64
CA GLU A 185 -16.85 -1.32 -25.27
C GLU A 185 -15.92 -1.92 -24.21
N GLY A 186 -15.65 -3.23 -24.30
CA GLY A 186 -14.71 -3.90 -23.41
C GLY A 186 -13.30 -3.34 -23.52
N ALA A 187 -12.83 -3.06 -24.75
CA ALA A 187 -11.51 -2.48 -24.99
C ALA A 187 -11.41 -1.04 -24.44
N ALA A 188 -12.43 -0.20 -24.66
CA ALA A 188 -12.47 1.15 -24.10
C ALA A 188 -12.37 1.12 -22.56
N LEU A 189 -13.08 0.19 -21.91
CA LEU A 189 -13.03 0.02 -20.46
C LEU A 189 -11.67 -0.48 -19.95
N ILE A 190 -11.06 -1.45 -20.62
CA ILE A 190 -9.73 -1.96 -20.26
C ILE A 190 -8.68 -0.87 -20.42
N LEU A 191 -8.72 -0.11 -21.52
CA LEU A 191 -7.81 1.02 -21.73
C LEU A 191 -8.02 2.10 -20.69
N TYR A 192 -9.28 2.40 -20.35
CA TYR A 192 -9.61 3.33 -19.28
C TYR A 192 -9.11 2.86 -17.91
N ALA A 193 -9.20 1.55 -17.62
CA ALA A 193 -8.69 0.90 -16.43
C ALA A 193 -7.15 0.93 -16.36
N ALA A 194 -6.49 0.67 -17.48
CA ALA A 194 -5.05 0.79 -17.67
C ALA A 194 -4.55 2.24 -17.75
N GLN A 195 -5.46 3.21 -17.62
CA GLN A 195 -5.19 4.65 -17.65
C GLN A 195 -4.71 5.20 -19.00
N ASP A 196 -4.98 4.49 -20.09
CA ASP A 196 -4.72 4.92 -21.46
C ASP A 196 -5.93 5.67 -22.04
N PHE A 197 -6.21 6.88 -21.51
CA PHE A 197 -7.41 7.64 -21.88
C PHE A 197 -7.47 8.06 -23.34
N GLN A 198 -6.31 8.26 -23.98
CA GLN A 198 -6.29 8.62 -25.40
C GLN A 198 -6.77 7.47 -26.26
N ASN A 199 -6.25 6.26 -26.03
CA ASN A 199 -6.74 5.09 -26.76
C ASN A 199 -8.16 4.72 -26.31
N ALA A 200 -8.51 4.83 -25.03
CA ALA A 200 -9.89 4.60 -24.57
C ALA A 200 -10.89 5.52 -25.29
N LEU A 201 -10.57 6.81 -25.44
CA LEU A 201 -11.38 7.76 -26.19
C LEU A 201 -11.45 7.38 -27.68
N LYS A 202 -10.32 6.99 -28.28
CA LYS A 202 -10.28 6.54 -29.68
C LYS A 202 -11.19 5.33 -29.92
N VAL A 203 -11.18 4.34 -29.02
CA VAL A 203 -12.04 3.13 -29.14
C VAL A 203 -13.50 3.46 -28.90
N ALA A 204 -13.77 4.34 -27.94
CA ALA A 204 -15.13 4.72 -27.58
C ALA A 204 -15.77 5.72 -28.56
N THR A 205 -15.00 6.28 -29.49
CA THR A 205 -15.53 7.18 -30.53
C THR A 205 -16.43 6.38 -31.46
N GLY A 206 -17.71 6.78 -31.55
CA GLY A 206 -18.74 6.06 -32.31
C GLY A 206 -19.52 5.03 -31.50
N ALA A 207 -19.29 4.92 -30.18
CA ALA A 207 -20.12 4.13 -29.30
C ALA A 207 -21.57 4.66 -29.25
N PRO A 208 -22.59 3.79 -29.09
CA PRO A 208 -23.97 4.20 -28.95
C PRO A 208 -24.16 5.20 -27.79
N PRO A 209 -24.95 6.28 -27.96
CA PRO A 209 -25.28 7.18 -26.88
C PRO A 209 -25.87 6.44 -25.67
N GLY A 210 -25.39 6.76 -24.47
CA GLY A 210 -25.85 6.14 -23.20
C GLY A 210 -25.12 4.85 -22.81
N GLY A 211 -24.38 4.22 -23.74
CA GLY A 211 -23.54 3.05 -23.47
C GLY A 211 -22.37 3.36 -22.53
N ILE A 212 -21.77 2.32 -21.95
CA ILE A 212 -20.65 2.50 -21.01
C ILE A 212 -19.42 3.05 -21.73
N ALA A 213 -19.17 2.65 -22.97
CA ALA A 213 -18.12 3.25 -23.79
C ALA A 213 -18.33 4.76 -23.98
N ALA A 214 -19.56 5.23 -24.22
CA ALA A 214 -19.83 6.66 -24.32
C ALA A 214 -19.57 7.41 -23.00
N LYS A 215 -19.93 6.82 -21.85
CA LYS A 215 -19.61 7.37 -20.52
C LYS A 215 -18.10 7.37 -20.25
N VAL A 216 -17.40 6.32 -20.69
CA VAL A 216 -15.95 6.22 -20.65
C VAL A 216 -15.31 7.29 -21.53
N ALA A 217 -15.84 7.54 -22.73
CA ALA A 217 -15.37 8.59 -23.64
C ALA A 217 -15.52 9.97 -23.00
N GLU A 218 -16.71 10.29 -22.48
CA GLU A 218 -16.99 11.58 -21.84
C GLU A 218 -16.02 11.84 -20.67
N ASP A 219 -15.84 10.85 -19.81
CA ASP A 219 -14.94 10.95 -18.66
C ASP A 219 -13.46 10.94 -19.08
N ALA A 220 -13.07 10.10 -20.04
CA ALA A 220 -11.72 10.09 -20.62
C ALA A 220 -11.39 11.45 -21.26
N GLN A 221 -12.34 12.09 -21.95
CA GLN A 221 -12.16 13.40 -22.56
C GLN A 221 -11.93 14.48 -21.50
N LYS A 222 -12.74 14.50 -20.42
CA LYS A 222 -12.53 15.42 -19.27
C LYS A 222 -11.13 15.22 -18.68
N ARG A 223 -10.69 13.97 -18.51
CA ARG A 223 -9.37 13.64 -17.96
C ARG A 223 -8.22 14.03 -18.88
N VAL A 224 -8.34 13.78 -20.18
CA VAL A 224 -7.36 14.22 -21.18
C VAL A 224 -7.23 15.73 -21.16
N ALA A 225 -8.35 16.47 -21.07
CA ALA A 225 -8.33 17.93 -20.99
C ALA A 225 -7.61 18.44 -19.72
N VAL A 226 -7.93 17.88 -18.55
CA VAL A 226 -7.25 18.22 -17.28
C VAL A 226 -5.75 17.90 -17.36
N SER A 227 -5.39 16.70 -17.84
CA SER A 227 -3.99 16.29 -18.00
C SER A 227 -3.25 17.21 -18.98
N GLN A 228 -3.85 17.58 -20.11
CA GLN A 228 -3.27 18.51 -21.07
C GLN A 228 -3.12 19.92 -20.49
N GLN A 229 -4.11 20.41 -19.75
CA GLN A 229 -4.04 21.71 -19.07
C GLN A 229 -2.90 21.71 -18.04
N MET A 230 -2.80 20.66 -17.22
CA MET A 230 -1.73 20.50 -16.25
C MET A 230 -0.38 20.36 -16.94
N ARG A 231 -0.24 19.57 -18.01
CA ARG A 231 0.99 19.47 -18.81
C ARG A 231 1.42 20.80 -19.42
N LYS A 232 0.47 21.59 -19.96
CA LYS A 232 0.75 22.94 -20.47
C LYS A 232 1.29 23.85 -19.36
N ARG A 233 0.68 23.80 -18.17
CA ARG A 233 1.14 24.55 -17.00
C ARG A 233 2.49 24.07 -16.48
N ALA A 234 2.69 22.75 -16.41
CA ALA A 234 3.94 22.10 -16.02
C ALA A 234 5.09 22.50 -16.95
N THR A 235 4.86 22.46 -18.26
CA THR A 235 5.87 22.86 -19.26
C THR A 235 6.20 24.34 -19.16
N ALA A 236 5.19 25.19 -18.88
CA ALA A 236 5.40 26.62 -18.67
C ALA A 236 6.14 26.93 -17.35
N SER A 237 5.82 26.21 -16.28
CA SER A 237 6.47 26.30 -14.97
C SER A 237 7.92 25.81 -15.05
N ALA A 238 8.12 24.64 -15.67
CA ALA A 238 9.43 24.09 -15.96
C ALA A 238 10.27 25.10 -16.72
N ARG A 239 9.76 25.79 -17.75
CA ARG A 239 10.52 26.85 -18.45
C ARG A 239 10.92 28.03 -17.57
N ARG A 240 10.16 28.36 -16.52
CA ARG A 240 10.40 29.49 -15.61
C ARG A 240 11.30 29.16 -14.42
N SER A 241 11.45 27.88 -14.06
CA SER A 241 12.34 27.50 -12.96
C SER A 241 13.80 27.78 -13.32
N SER A 242 14.60 28.24 -12.36
CA SER A 242 16.03 28.49 -12.59
C SER A 242 16.75 27.20 -12.97
N ALA A 243 17.66 27.27 -13.95
CA ALA A 243 18.44 26.12 -14.42
C ALA A 243 19.17 25.39 -13.28
N ALA A 244 19.63 26.12 -12.25
CA ALA A 244 20.29 25.55 -11.08
C ALA A 244 19.40 24.58 -10.28
N THR A 245 18.13 24.91 -10.06
CA THR A 245 17.19 24.06 -9.30
C THR A 245 16.77 22.82 -10.08
N ARG A 246 16.83 22.85 -11.42
CA ARG A 246 16.59 21.67 -12.27
C ARG A 246 17.76 20.69 -12.24
N LEU A 247 18.97 21.17 -12.01
CA LEU A 247 20.17 20.33 -12.00
C LEU A 247 20.37 19.60 -10.66
N ASN A 248 19.89 20.17 -9.55
CA ASN A 248 20.02 19.58 -8.22
C ASN A 248 18.80 19.90 -7.33
N PRO A 249 17.65 19.22 -7.50
CA PRO A 249 16.45 19.41 -6.70
C PRO A 249 16.68 18.95 -5.25
N PRO A 250 16.09 19.61 -4.23
CA PRO A 250 16.30 19.24 -2.84
C PRO A 250 15.55 17.98 -2.44
N PHE A 251 16.08 17.29 -1.42
CA PHE A 251 15.26 16.45 -0.55
C PHE A 251 14.57 17.32 0.50
N ILE A 252 13.31 17.01 0.80
CA ILE A 252 12.54 17.66 1.86
C ILE A 252 12.03 16.57 2.80
N VAL A 253 12.33 16.69 4.09
CA VAL A 253 11.76 15.84 5.14
C VAL A 253 10.92 16.69 6.06
N VAL A 254 9.72 16.23 6.40
CA VAL A 254 8.87 16.87 7.41
C VAL A 254 8.79 15.96 8.62
N HIS A 255 9.18 16.47 9.79
CA HIS A 255 9.24 15.66 11.00
C HIS A 255 8.95 16.46 12.26
N ARG A 256 8.35 15.83 13.26
CA ARG A 256 8.12 16.41 14.60
C ARG A 256 8.60 15.45 15.67
N GLY A 257 9.18 15.99 16.73
CA GLY A 257 9.86 15.22 17.77
C GLY A 257 11.32 14.91 17.43
N GLY A 258 12.09 14.60 18.48
CA GLY A 258 13.53 14.30 18.39
C GLY A 258 13.81 12.80 18.30
N GLN A 259 13.26 12.11 17.31
CA GLN A 259 13.50 10.67 17.14
C GLN A 259 14.84 10.38 16.45
N ASP A 260 15.65 9.49 17.03
CA ASP A 260 17.02 9.15 16.55
C ASP A 260 17.08 8.77 15.07
N TYR A 261 16.07 8.05 14.58
CA TYR A 261 16.03 7.61 13.19
C TYR A 261 15.92 8.78 12.19
N PHE A 262 15.46 9.95 12.64
CA PHE A 262 15.39 11.13 11.78
C PHE A 262 16.79 11.64 11.41
N ALA A 263 17.77 11.54 12.32
CA ALA A 263 19.17 11.85 12.00
C ALA A 263 19.75 10.89 10.95
N LEU A 264 19.40 9.61 11.00
CA LEU A 264 19.79 8.63 9.98
C LEU A 264 19.19 8.96 8.62
N CYS A 265 17.92 9.35 8.57
CA CYS A 265 17.27 9.83 7.36
C CYS A 265 18.02 11.05 6.82
N ALA A 266 18.20 12.11 7.62
CA ALA A 266 18.90 13.33 7.21
C ALA A 266 20.32 13.05 6.69
N ALA A 267 21.08 12.18 7.37
CA ALA A 267 22.42 11.76 6.95
C ALA A 267 22.38 11.05 5.58
N SER A 268 21.44 10.10 5.39
CA SER A 268 21.29 9.39 4.12
C SER A 268 21.04 10.36 2.96
N LEU A 269 20.21 11.38 3.17
CA LEU A 269 19.89 12.38 2.15
C LEU A 269 21.09 13.29 1.87
N ALA A 270 21.81 13.70 2.91
CA ALA A 270 22.99 14.55 2.76
C ALA A 270 24.12 13.83 2.01
N MET A 271 24.28 12.52 2.21
CA MET A 271 25.23 11.69 1.46
C MET A 271 24.88 11.63 -0.03
N GLN A 272 23.60 11.54 -0.36
CA GLN A 272 23.16 11.39 -1.75
C GLN A 272 23.01 12.72 -2.51
N ASN A 273 22.75 13.83 -1.82
CA ASN A 273 22.35 15.10 -2.44
C ASN A 273 23.22 16.30 -2.02
N GLY A 274 24.14 16.10 -1.07
CA GLY A 274 24.86 17.16 -0.38
C GLY A 274 24.02 17.82 0.73
N ALA A 275 24.61 18.09 1.89
CA ALA A 275 23.90 18.65 3.04
C ALA A 275 23.19 19.98 2.73
N SER A 276 23.78 20.85 1.91
CA SER A 276 23.16 22.14 1.52
C SER A 276 21.87 21.98 0.69
N ASN A 277 21.62 20.78 0.15
CA ASN A 277 20.45 20.46 -0.67
C ASN A 277 19.49 19.46 0.00
N VAL A 278 19.53 19.39 1.34
CA VAL A 278 18.55 18.71 2.17
C VAL A 278 17.84 19.76 2.99
N VAL A 279 16.51 19.73 3.01
CA VAL A 279 15.66 20.61 3.83
C VAL A 279 15.02 19.78 4.92
N LEU A 280 15.24 20.18 6.16
CA LEU A 280 14.60 19.60 7.34
C LEU A 280 13.50 20.56 7.83
N LEU A 281 12.25 20.24 7.51
CA LEU A 281 11.09 20.94 8.02
C LEU A 281 10.69 20.31 9.35
N GLY A 282 10.98 20.96 10.46
CA GLY A 282 10.66 20.40 11.77
C GLY A 282 10.30 21.40 12.85
N ASP A 283 10.12 20.90 14.07
CA ASP A 283 9.92 21.71 15.28
C ASP A 283 11.24 21.95 16.02
N ALA A 284 11.20 22.61 17.18
CA ALA A 284 12.40 22.94 17.95
C ALA A 284 13.23 21.70 18.35
N SER A 285 12.59 20.54 18.57
CA SER A 285 13.31 19.31 18.96
C SER A 285 14.16 18.72 17.84
N THR A 286 13.83 19.06 16.59
CA THR A 286 14.57 18.61 15.40
C THR A 286 15.68 19.56 14.95
N ALA A 287 15.73 20.78 15.49
CA ALA A 287 16.70 21.81 15.09
C ALA A 287 18.15 21.41 15.43
N THR A 288 18.34 20.43 16.31
CA THR A 288 19.63 19.97 16.82
C THR A 288 20.39 19.02 15.88
N ILE A 289 19.77 18.55 14.80
CA ILE A 289 20.33 17.48 13.95
C ILE A 289 21.59 17.91 13.20
N GLY A 290 21.84 19.21 13.01
CA GLY A 290 23.09 19.73 12.44
C GLY A 290 23.39 19.34 10.99
N ILE A 291 22.50 18.55 10.35
CA ILE A 291 22.60 18.09 8.96
C ILE A 291 21.49 18.78 8.18
N GLY A 292 21.78 19.28 6.99
CA GLY A 292 20.76 19.92 6.16
C GLY A 292 20.49 21.38 6.51
N ARG A 293 19.54 21.96 5.78
CA ARG A 293 18.97 23.27 6.03
C ARG A 293 17.72 23.09 6.88
N TYR A 294 17.79 23.51 8.14
CA TYR A 294 16.62 23.55 9.00
C TYR A 294 15.69 24.69 8.61
N ALA A 295 14.38 24.42 8.63
CA ALA A 295 13.34 25.41 8.53
C ALA A 295 12.18 25.02 9.47
N ALA A 296 11.73 25.96 10.30
CA ALA A 296 10.69 25.67 11.27
C ALA A 296 9.35 25.45 10.56
N ILE A 297 8.65 24.36 10.91
CA ILE A 297 7.30 24.06 10.37
C ILE A 297 6.35 25.25 10.60
N SER A 298 6.48 25.95 11.73
CA SER A 298 5.66 27.12 12.10
C SER A 298 5.67 28.22 11.04
N ASP A 299 6.76 28.38 10.29
CA ASP A 299 6.92 29.45 9.30
C ASP A 299 6.14 29.17 7.99
N TYR A 300 5.62 27.95 7.87
CA TYR A 300 4.93 27.42 6.69
C TYR A 300 3.61 26.71 7.08
N PHE A 301 3.01 27.09 8.21
CA PHE A 301 1.87 26.37 8.79
C PHE A 301 0.50 27.02 8.51
N ASP A 302 0.43 28.11 7.74
CA ASP A 302 -0.82 28.88 7.55
C ASP A 302 -1.91 28.02 6.91
N ALA A 303 -1.59 27.35 5.79
CA ALA A 303 -2.54 26.45 5.12
C ALA A 303 -2.91 25.23 5.97
N ALA A 304 -1.93 24.71 6.73
CA ALA A 304 -2.13 23.57 7.64
C ALA A 304 -3.04 23.91 8.83
N ALA A 305 -2.89 25.10 9.40
CA ALA A 305 -3.75 25.61 10.46
C ALA A 305 -5.18 25.82 9.96
N ALA A 306 -5.34 26.43 8.78
CA ALA A 306 -6.65 26.63 8.15
C ALA A 306 -7.38 25.32 7.81
N PHE A 307 -6.65 24.24 7.56
CA PHE A 307 -7.23 22.92 7.28
C PHE A 307 -7.77 22.22 8.53
N ALA A 308 -7.17 22.44 9.71
CA ALA A 308 -7.47 21.68 10.93
C ALA A 308 -8.96 21.66 11.33
N PRO A 309 -9.72 22.77 11.27
CA PRO A 309 -11.14 22.77 11.63
C PRO A 309 -12.02 21.92 10.71
N SER A 310 -11.60 21.69 9.46
CA SER A 310 -12.34 20.91 8.46
C SER A 310 -12.04 19.41 8.55
N TYR A 311 -10.97 19.03 9.25
CA TYR A 311 -10.52 17.65 9.31
C TYR A 311 -11.47 16.79 10.15
N VAL A 312 -11.98 15.72 9.53
CA VAL A 312 -12.74 14.67 10.20
C VAL A 312 -11.86 13.43 10.33
N HIS A 313 -11.55 13.07 11.58
CA HIS A 313 -10.72 11.92 11.86
C HIS A 313 -11.45 10.61 11.56
N HIS A 314 -10.84 9.79 10.70
CA HIS A 314 -11.35 8.46 10.36
C HIS A 314 -10.19 7.46 10.25
N SER A 315 -9.26 7.47 11.20
CA SER A 315 -8.14 6.53 11.27
C SER A 315 -8.18 5.74 12.57
N VAL A 316 -7.41 4.66 12.64
CA VAL A 316 -7.13 3.94 13.89
C VAL A 316 -5.95 4.55 14.65
N SER A 317 -5.18 5.42 13.99
CA SER A 317 -4.14 6.23 14.62
C SER A 317 -4.77 7.34 15.44
N GLU A 318 -4.01 7.99 16.32
CA GLU A 318 -4.52 9.13 17.07
C GLU A 318 -4.96 10.30 16.15
N PRO A 319 -5.97 11.09 16.55
CA PRO A 319 -6.45 12.23 15.77
C PRO A 319 -5.37 13.23 15.40
N VAL A 320 -4.49 13.57 16.34
CA VAL A 320 -3.38 14.52 16.15
C VAL A 320 -2.38 13.98 15.12
N TYR A 321 -1.99 12.71 15.24
CA TYR A 321 -1.12 12.05 14.28
C TYR A 321 -1.75 12.05 12.87
N GLY A 322 -3.01 11.61 12.78
CA GLY A 322 -3.72 11.55 11.52
C GLY A 322 -3.87 12.93 10.87
N LEU A 323 -4.21 13.97 11.64
CA LEU A 323 -4.29 15.35 11.15
C LEU A 323 -2.94 15.82 10.60
N PHE A 324 -1.86 15.57 11.34
CA PHE A 324 -0.52 15.97 10.93
C PHE A 324 -0.08 15.31 9.60
N SER A 325 -0.51 14.07 9.34
CA SER A 325 -0.27 13.39 8.05
C SER A 325 -0.84 14.16 6.85
N PHE A 326 -1.91 14.95 7.01
CA PHE A 326 -2.41 15.85 5.95
C PHE A 326 -1.69 17.20 5.98
N GLN A 327 -1.54 17.78 7.18
CA GLN A 327 -0.91 19.09 7.36
C GLN A 327 0.51 19.14 6.80
N ARG A 328 1.29 18.05 6.90
CA ARG A 328 2.64 18.00 6.34
C ARG A 328 2.67 18.33 4.86
N TRP A 329 1.70 17.88 4.06
CA TRP A 329 1.67 18.16 2.63
C TRP A 329 1.33 19.62 2.34
N LEU A 330 0.50 20.23 3.18
CA LEU A 330 0.21 21.67 3.11
C LEU A 330 1.44 22.50 3.48
N VAL A 331 2.21 22.06 4.47
CA VAL A 331 3.49 22.67 4.87
C VAL A 331 4.54 22.56 3.75
N VAL A 332 4.68 21.40 3.12
CA VAL A 332 5.62 21.21 1.99
C VAL A 332 5.22 22.08 0.80
N GLU A 333 3.93 22.12 0.46
CA GLU A 333 3.41 22.99 -0.61
C GLU A 333 3.78 24.45 -0.34
N GLU A 334 3.49 24.93 0.87
CA GLU A 334 3.73 26.30 1.27
C GLU A 334 5.23 26.64 1.26
N TYR A 335 6.07 25.73 1.75
CA TYR A 335 7.53 25.84 1.70
C TYR A 335 8.03 25.93 0.26
N CYS A 336 7.61 25.01 -0.62
CA CYS A 336 8.01 25.00 -2.02
C CYS A 336 7.54 26.26 -2.74
N ARG A 337 6.35 26.76 -2.40
CA ARG A 337 5.79 27.98 -2.97
C ARG A 337 6.55 29.23 -2.56
N LYS A 338 6.81 29.42 -1.25
CA LYS A 338 7.56 30.59 -0.73
C LYS A 338 9.01 30.59 -1.24
N ASN A 339 9.63 29.42 -1.37
CA ASN A 339 11.03 29.27 -1.79
C ASN A 339 11.23 29.02 -3.30
N ARG A 340 10.17 29.06 -4.12
CA ARG A 340 10.21 28.85 -5.58
C ARG A 340 10.88 27.51 -5.98
N ILE A 341 10.59 26.45 -5.23
CA ILE A 341 11.06 25.09 -5.50
C ILE A 341 10.03 24.41 -6.39
N ASP A 342 10.40 24.19 -7.66
CA ASP A 342 9.49 23.55 -8.62
C ASP A 342 9.66 22.02 -8.68
N GLN A 343 10.81 21.50 -8.23
CA GLN A 343 11.14 20.08 -8.18
C GLN A 343 11.76 19.72 -6.85
N CYS A 344 11.34 18.62 -6.25
CA CYS A 344 11.91 18.08 -5.02
C CYS A 344 11.56 16.61 -4.85
N VAL A 345 12.22 15.94 -3.92
CA VAL A 345 11.76 14.64 -3.41
C VAL A 345 11.41 14.81 -1.94
N VAL A 346 10.13 14.59 -1.61
CA VAL A 346 9.65 14.59 -0.23
C VAL A 346 9.79 13.17 0.29
N ILE A 347 10.47 12.99 1.41
CA ILE A 347 10.73 11.65 1.97
C ILE A 347 10.32 11.62 3.44
N ASP A 348 9.72 10.51 3.87
CA ASP A 348 9.36 10.30 5.26
C ASP A 348 10.62 10.06 6.10
N SER A 349 10.56 10.47 7.36
CA SER A 349 11.70 10.35 8.29
C SER A 349 12.06 8.90 8.61
N ASP A 350 11.20 7.92 8.30
CA ASP A 350 11.44 6.49 8.41
C ASP A 350 11.80 5.80 7.08
N ALA A 351 12.28 6.58 6.10
CA ALA A 351 12.87 6.10 4.86
C ALA A 351 14.32 6.59 4.69
N LEU A 352 15.15 5.81 4.00
CA LEU A 352 16.52 6.19 3.63
C LEU A 352 16.69 6.25 2.12
N ALA A 353 17.53 7.17 1.65
CA ALA A 353 17.85 7.32 0.23
C ALA A 353 19.20 6.70 -0.15
N PHE A 354 19.22 5.98 -1.27
CA PHE A 354 20.40 5.37 -1.92
C PHE A 354 20.63 5.96 -3.33
N SER A 355 19.94 7.05 -3.64
CA SER A 355 20.11 7.81 -4.87
C SER A 355 19.82 9.28 -4.60
N SER A 356 20.39 10.14 -5.43
CA SER A 356 20.13 11.59 -5.37
C SER A 356 18.68 11.91 -5.76
N ALA A 357 18.20 13.09 -5.36
CA ALA A 357 16.88 13.55 -5.76
C ALA A 357 16.78 13.69 -7.30
N SER A 358 17.87 14.13 -7.96
CA SER A 358 17.96 14.19 -9.42
C SER A 358 17.72 12.82 -10.07
N GLU A 359 18.34 11.76 -9.57
CA GLU A 359 18.17 10.41 -10.11
C GLU A 359 16.75 9.88 -9.88
N ILE A 360 16.17 10.11 -8.70
CA ILE A 360 14.78 9.72 -8.40
C ILE A 360 13.79 10.44 -9.32
N ILE A 361 13.99 11.75 -9.55
CA ILE A 361 13.16 12.53 -10.47
C ILE A 361 13.36 12.08 -11.91
N ALA A 362 14.58 11.75 -12.33
CA ALA A 362 14.88 11.28 -13.68
C ALA A 362 14.28 9.90 -13.97
N ALA A 363 14.17 9.03 -12.97
CA ALA A 363 13.57 7.70 -13.12
C ALA A 363 12.05 7.73 -13.32
N MET A 364 11.39 8.85 -12.99
CA MET A 364 9.95 9.01 -13.23
C MET A 364 9.67 9.14 -14.75
N PRO A 365 8.66 8.47 -15.33
CA PRO A 365 8.34 8.64 -16.75
C PRO A 365 7.97 10.08 -17.08
N GLU A 366 8.27 10.55 -18.29
CA GLU A 366 7.89 11.88 -18.74
C GLU A 366 6.36 12.08 -18.70
N GLY A 367 5.94 13.35 -18.57
CA GLY A 367 4.52 13.72 -18.58
C GLY A 367 3.79 13.62 -17.24
N TYR A 368 4.41 13.03 -16.21
CA TYR A 368 3.93 13.05 -14.82
C TYR A 368 4.56 14.20 -14.03
N GLY A 369 3.73 14.89 -13.23
CA GLY A 369 4.13 15.98 -12.35
C GLY A 369 4.49 15.53 -10.94
N MET A 370 3.94 14.41 -10.47
CA MET A 370 4.33 13.78 -9.21
C MET A 370 4.03 12.27 -9.21
N ASN A 371 4.33 11.56 -8.13
CA ASN A 371 3.90 10.18 -7.89
C ASN A 371 3.05 10.06 -6.60
N ASP A 372 2.46 8.89 -6.34
CA ASP A 372 1.62 8.61 -5.17
C ASP A 372 2.29 7.74 -4.09
N TRP A 373 3.62 7.64 -4.10
CA TRP A 373 4.40 6.99 -3.03
C TRP A 373 4.60 7.97 -1.87
N THR A 374 3.74 7.89 -0.85
CA THR A 374 3.70 8.91 0.21
C THR A 374 4.92 8.99 1.11
N TRP A 375 5.74 7.93 1.17
CA TRP A 375 6.99 7.91 1.94
C TRP A 375 8.21 8.36 1.12
N THR A 376 8.11 8.37 -0.21
CA THR A 376 9.12 8.95 -1.13
C THR A 376 8.38 9.57 -2.31
N THR A 377 7.83 10.77 -2.10
CA THR A 377 7.07 11.48 -3.11
C THR A 377 7.97 12.32 -3.99
N THR A 378 8.05 11.94 -5.27
CA THR A 378 8.75 12.70 -6.30
C THR A 378 7.85 13.81 -6.79
N VAL A 379 8.30 15.07 -6.71
CA VAL A 379 7.62 16.23 -7.26
C VAL A 379 8.48 16.78 -8.40
N ARG A 380 7.99 16.66 -9.64
CA ARG A 380 8.60 17.25 -10.84
C ARG A 380 7.95 18.57 -11.24
N ASP A 381 6.72 18.80 -10.79
CA ASP A 381 5.98 20.03 -10.97
C ASP A 381 5.29 20.41 -9.67
N ARG A 382 5.70 21.54 -9.08
CA ARG A 382 5.05 22.11 -7.89
C ARG A 382 3.54 22.29 -8.06
N LEU A 383 3.01 22.49 -9.26
CA LEU A 383 1.56 22.57 -9.46
C LEU A 383 0.84 21.25 -9.21
N ALA A 384 1.51 20.10 -9.40
CA ALA A 384 0.96 18.81 -9.02
C ALA A 384 0.82 18.72 -7.49
N LEU A 385 1.81 19.22 -6.74
CA LEU A 385 1.76 19.33 -5.28
C LEU A 385 0.68 20.31 -4.81
N SER A 386 0.55 21.49 -5.42
CA SER A 386 -0.53 22.43 -5.11
C SER A 386 -1.91 21.81 -5.38
N GLY A 387 -2.05 21.05 -6.48
CA GLY A 387 -3.30 20.36 -6.77
C GLY A 387 -3.62 19.24 -5.77
N LEU A 388 -2.62 18.56 -5.21
CA LEU A 388 -2.82 17.62 -4.09
C LEU A 388 -3.34 18.36 -2.84
N ALA A 389 -2.74 19.49 -2.49
CA ALA A 389 -3.17 20.33 -1.38
C ALA A 389 -4.61 20.84 -1.57
N ASP A 390 -4.95 21.29 -2.78
CA ASP A 390 -6.31 21.69 -3.16
C ASP A 390 -7.28 20.52 -3.06
N CYS A 391 -6.87 19.34 -3.52
CA CYS A 391 -7.66 18.11 -3.44
C CYS A 391 -7.98 17.78 -1.98
N MET A 392 -7.00 17.80 -1.07
CA MET A 392 -7.22 17.58 0.37
C MET A 392 -8.21 18.58 0.96
N ARG A 393 -8.01 19.88 0.70
CA ARG A 393 -8.91 20.93 1.18
C ARG A 393 -10.34 20.76 0.64
N SER A 394 -10.49 20.48 -0.66
CA SER A 394 -11.80 20.34 -1.31
C SER A 394 -12.61 19.14 -0.81
N VAL A 395 -11.94 18.04 -0.46
CA VAL A 395 -12.62 16.85 0.10
C VAL A 395 -13.17 17.15 1.49
N TYR A 396 -12.38 17.82 2.33
CA TYR A 396 -12.76 18.12 3.71
C TYR A 396 -13.59 19.39 3.88
N ALA A 397 -13.66 20.26 2.86
CA ALA A 397 -14.58 21.41 2.86
C ALA A 397 -16.06 21.01 2.68
N ARG A 398 -16.35 19.73 2.40
CA ARG A 398 -17.72 19.22 2.28
C ARG A 398 -18.41 19.18 3.65
N PRO A 399 -19.74 19.25 3.69
CA PRO A 399 -20.50 19.00 4.92
C PRO A 399 -20.10 17.68 5.57
N ARG A 400 -20.13 17.63 6.90
CA ARG A 400 -19.64 16.48 7.69
C ARG A 400 -20.38 15.18 7.34
N GLU A 401 -21.68 15.30 7.09
CA GLU A 401 -22.59 14.26 6.63
C GLU A 401 -22.23 13.70 5.24
N GLU A 402 -21.48 14.43 4.43
CA GLU A 402 -21.00 13.98 3.11
C GLU A 402 -19.57 13.44 3.16
N VAL A 403 -18.69 14.07 3.94
CA VAL A 403 -17.27 13.69 3.99
C VAL A 403 -17.09 12.31 4.60
N VAL A 404 -17.83 11.96 5.66
CA VAL A 404 -17.69 10.65 6.32
C VAL A 404 -18.11 9.51 5.37
N PRO A 405 -19.29 9.51 4.73
CA PRO A 405 -19.62 8.48 3.75
C PRO A 405 -18.65 8.44 2.58
N PHE A 406 -18.14 9.59 2.12
CA PHE A 406 -17.17 9.65 1.04
C PHE A 406 -15.84 9.00 1.44
N VAL A 407 -15.28 9.38 2.58
CA VAL A 407 -14.06 8.82 3.15
C VAL A 407 -14.21 7.32 3.40
N ASN A 408 -15.35 6.87 3.94
CA ASN A 408 -15.64 5.45 4.15
C ASN A 408 -15.74 4.69 2.83
N ARG A 409 -16.35 5.27 1.79
CA ARG A 409 -16.40 4.66 0.46
C ARG A 409 -15.00 4.57 -0.15
N LEU A 410 -14.20 5.62 -0.02
CA LEU A 410 -12.85 5.68 -0.56
C LEU A 410 -11.92 4.68 0.15
N GLY A 411 -11.97 4.62 1.48
CA GLY A 411 -11.25 3.62 2.28
C GLY A 411 -11.64 2.19 1.92
N ARG A 412 -12.94 1.91 1.77
CA ARG A 412 -13.44 0.60 1.32
C ARG A 412 -12.96 0.23 -0.08
N TYR A 413 -13.00 1.19 -1.01
CA TYR A 413 -12.58 1.01 -2.40
C TYR A 413 -11.09 0.64 -2.48
N ILE A 414 -10.25 1.31 -1.70
CA ILE A 414 -8.79 1.13 -1.74
C ILE A 414 -8.35 -0.12 -0.96
N ALA A 415 -8.91 -0.35 0.24
CA ALA A 415 -8.45 -1.39 1.13
C ALA A 415 -9.20 -2.72 1.01
N GLY A 416 -10.32 -2.76 0.29
CA GLY A 416 -11.17 -3.94 0.16
C GLY A 416 -11.78 -4.44 1.47
N ARG A 417 -11.81 -3.60 2.52
CA ARG A 417 -12.31 -3.95 3.85
C ARG A 417 -13.21 -2.83 4.42
N PRO A 418 -14.32 -3.18 5.09
CA PRO A 418 -15.29 -2.20 5.62
C PRO A 418 -14.73 -1.27 6.70
N ASP A 419 -13.71 -1.68 7.45
CA ASP A 419 -13.29 -1.04 8.71
C ASP A 419 -11.87 -0.46 8.70
N ARG A 420 -11.34 -0.04 7.53
CA ARG A 420 -9.97 0.50 7.48
C ARG A 420 -9.91 2.01 7.67
N SER A 421 -8.83 2.41 8.35
CA SER A 421 -8.38 3.78 8.54
C SER A 421 -8.17 4.55 7.24
N PHE A 422 -8.75 5.73 7.14
CA PHE A 422 -8.45 6.75 6.16
C PHE A 422 -7.27 7.62 6.62
N GLN A 423 -6.35 7.89 5.70
CA GLN A 423 -5.10 8.60 5.91
C GLN A 423 -4.75 9.39 4.65
N ASP A 424 -3.77 10.29 4.71
CA ASP A 424 -3.28 11.11 3.60
C ASP A 424 -2.95 10.31 2.33
N MET A 425 -2.44 9.08 2.46
CA MET A 425 -2.21 8.18 1.30
C MET A 425 -3.45 7.96 0.44
N HIS A 426 -4.64 7.91 1.06
CA HIS A 426 -5.89 7.75 0.33
C HIS A 426 -6.23 9.01 -0.47
N MET A 427 -5.78 10.18 -0.01
CA MET A 427 -5.90 11.43 -0.78
C MET A 427 -4.97 11.45 -1.98
N PHE A 428 -3.79 10.85 -1.92
CA PHE A 428 -2.97 10.66 -3.11
C PHE A 428 -3.67 9.79 -4.15
N TYR A 429 -4.27 8.67 -3.73
CA TYR A 429 -5.02 7.82 -4.66
C TYR A 429 -6.25 8.54 -5.22
N HIS A 430 -6.96 9.30 -4.39
CA HIS A 430 -8.09 10.11 -4.87
C HIS A 430 -7.63 11.22 -5.84
N TYR A 431 -6.54 11.91 -5.52
CA TYR A 431 -5.99 12.97 -6.35
C TYR A 431 -5.49 12.41 -7.69
N ARG A 432 -4.74 11.31 -7.66
CA ARG A 432 -4.36 10.55 -8.85
C ARG A 432 -5.59 10.16 -9.66
N ASP A 433 -6.60 9.58 -9.02
CA ASP A 433 -7.79 9.08 -9.69
C ASP A 433 -8.72 10.20 -10.18
N SER A 434 -8.57 11.44 -9.71
CA SER A 434 -9.31 12.62 -10.20
C SER A 434 -8.55 13.42 -11.25
N THR A 435 -7.21 13.43 -11.21
CA THR A 435 -6.36 14.21 -12.14
C THR A 435 -5.64 13.39 -13.21
N ARG A 436 -5.77 12.06 -13.15
CA ARG A 436 -5.17 11.01 -13.99
C ARG A 436 -4.25 11.47 -15.15
N GLY A 437 -2.99 11.03 -15.09
CA GLY A 437 -1.94 11.45 -16.02
C GLY A 437 -1.07 12.59 -15.50
N VAL A 438 -1.29 12.99 -14.25
CA VAL A 438 -0.52 14.00 -13.51
C VAL A 438 0.27 13.32 -12.39
N VAL A 439 -0.39 12.44 -11.64
CA VAL A 439 0.20 11.62 -10.60
C VAL A 439 0.49 10.23 -11.16
N LEU A 440 1.75 9.79 -11.08
CA LEU A 440 2.16 8.43 -11.40
C LEU A 440 1.67 7.49 -10.30
N SER A 441 1.03 6.39 -10.69
CA SER A 441 0.64 5.35 -9.75
C SER A 441 1.84 4.51 -9.36
N GLN A 442 1.94 4.18 -8.08
CA GLN A 442 2.91 3.26 -7.51
C GLN A 442 2.83 1.86 -8.13
N TYR A 443 1.70 1.54 -8.74
CA TYR A 443 1.49 0.28 -9.43
C TYR A 443 1.84 0.36 -10.93
N SER A 444 1.88 1.55 -11.54
CA SER A 444 1.83 1.72 -13.00
C SER A 444 3.12 1.45 -13.78
N VAL A 445 4.24 1.14 -13.12
CA VAL A 445 5.51 0.93 -13.83
C VAL A 445 6.36 -0.10 -13.10
N PRO A 446 7.10 -0.99 -13.80
CA PRO A 446 8.35 -1.51 -13.28
C PRO A 446 9.32 -0.34 -13.22
N PHE A 447 9.17 0.53 -12.23
CA PHE A 447 10.08 1.65 -12.02
C PHE A 447 11.46 1.03 -11.81
N HIS A 448 12.29 1.03 -12.85
CA HIS A 448 13.65 0.51 -12.83
C HIS A 448 14.44 1.40 -11.86
N GLY A 449 14.45 1.02 -10.58
CA GLY A 449 14.79 1.94 -9.50
C GLY A 449 13.96 1.84 -8.21
N GLY A 450 12.90 1.01 -8.17
CA GLY A 450 12.15 0.60 -6.98
C GLY A 450 12.13 1.59 -5.81
N LEU A 451 11.09 2.43 -5.73
CA LEU A 451 10.78 3.06 -4.45
C LEU A 451 10.16 1.98 -3.57
N ASP A 452 10.87 1.58 -2.51
CA ASP A 452 10.41 0.50 -1.66
C ASP A 452 9.10 0.86 -0.98
N GLN A 453 8.08 0.01 -1.11
CA GLN A 453 6.83 0.18 -0.39
C GLN A 453 6.97 -0.03 1.11
N ALA A 454 7.68 -1.09 1.47
CA ALA A 454 8.02 -1.42 2.84
C ALA A 454 9.04 -2.56 2.79
N SER A 455 10.08 -2.45 3.60
CA SER A 455 11.15 -3.45 3.68
C SER A 455 10.67 -4.84 4.15
N THR A 456 9.43 -4.91 4.65
CA THR A 456 8.79 -6.12 5.21
C THR A 456 7.86 -6.85 4.25
N LEU A 457 7.62 -6.30 3.06
CA LEU A 457 6.77 -6.91 2.04
C LEU A 457 7.69 -7.60 1.02
N SER A 458 7.54 -8.89 0.75
CA SER A 458 8.41 -9.52 -0.26
C SER A 458 8.23 -8.87 -1.62
N ASN A 459 6.98 -8.60 -2.04
CA ASN A 459 6.64 -8.03 -3.35
C ASN A 459 7.32 -8.78 -4.53
N GLY A 460 7.57 -10.09 -4.36
CA GLY A 460 8.31 -10.90 -5.34
C GLY A 460 9.82 -10.71 -5.30
N LEU A 461 10.38 -10.15 -4.22
CA LEU A 461 11.80 -10.05 -3.95
C LEU A 461 12.24 -11.08 -2.92
N GLU A 462 13.50 -11.47 -3.02
CA GLU A 462 14.16 -12.36 -2.08
C GLU A 462 14.08 -11.79 -0.67
N THR A 463 13.54 -12.59 0.23
CA THR A 463 13.47 -12.26 1.66
C THR A 463 14.35 -13.21 2.48
N GLY A 464 14.77 -12.76 3.65
CA GLY A 464 15.47 -13.62 4.60
C GLY A 464 14.58 -14.77 5.10
N SER A 465 15.21 -15.86 5.54
CA SER A 465 14.48 -16.96 6.17
C SER A 465 13.74 -16.46 7.43
N PRO A 466 12.52 -16.95 7.72
CA PRO A 466 11.84 -16.67 8.99
C PRO A 466 12.77 -17.03 10.16
N GLY A 467 13.24 -16.02 10.89
CA GLY A 467 14.20 -16.17 12.00
C GLY A 467 15.49 -15.38 11.85
N GLU A 468 15.94 -15.05 10.63
CA GLU A 468 17.16 -14.25 10.42
C GLU A 468 17.01 -12.82 10.97
N LEU A 469 15.81 -12.24 10.86
CA LEU A 469 15.45 -10.91 11.41
C LEU A 469 13.99 -10.83 11.93
N ALA A 470 13.26 -11.95 11.85
CA ALA A 470 11.83 -12.05 12.18
C ALA A 470 11.43 -11.57 13.60
N PRO A 471 12.28 -11.67 14.66
CA PRO A 471 11.86 -11.21 15.99
C PRO A 471 11.68 -9.69 16.09
N ILE A 472 12.39 -8.90 15.27
CA ILE A 472 12.34 -7.43 15.32
C ILE A 472 11.12 -6.90 14.56
N VAL A 473 10.72 -7.58 13.48
CA VAL A 473 9.67 -7.10 12.57
C VAL A 473 8.42 -7.98 12.61
N LEU A 474 8.00 -8.35 13.82
CA LEU A 474 6.73 -9.04 14.08
C LEU A 474 6.55 -10.35 13.29
N GLY A 475 7.60 -11.16 13.14
CA GLY A 475 7.55 -12.43 12.44
C GLY A 475 7.58 -12.33 10.91
N LYS A 476 7.76 -11.13 10.34
CA LYS A 476 7.87 -10.93 8.90
C LYS A 476 9.31 -11.06 8.42
N SER A 477 9.48 -11.67 7.24
CA SER A 477 10.77 -11.67 6.55
C SER A 477 11.07 -10.28 5.98
N LEU A 478 12.31 -9.82 6.14
CA LEU A 478 12.80 -8.61 5.50
C LEU A 478 13.34 -8.92 4.11
N LYS A 479 13.18 -7.98 3.18
CA LYS A 479 13.87 -8.01 1.88
C LYS A 479 15.37 -8.08 2.12
N ARG A 480 16.06 -8.92 1.34
CA ARG A 480 17.52 -9.11 1.45
C ARG A 480 18.26 -8.05 0.60
N PRO A 481 18.97 -7.09 1.22
CA PRO A 481 19.65 -6.05 0.46
C PRO A 481 20.96 -6.56 -0.16
N TYR A 482 21.26 -6.03 -1.34
CA TYR A 482 22.53 -6.18 -2.05
C TYR A 482 23.10 -4.79 -2.30
N VAL A 483 24.41 -4.63 -2.18
CA VAL A 483 25.07 -3.37 -2.51
C VAL A 483 26.04 -3.59 -3.66
N GLU A 484 25.92 -2.75 -4.68
CA GLU A 484 26.80 -2.73 -5.85
C GLU A 484 27.13 -1.27 -6.15
N ASN A 485 28.42 -0.89 -6.08
CA ASN A 485 28.89 0.46 -6.32
C ASN A 485 28.14 1.54 -5.49
N GLY A 486 27.91 1.26 -4.21
CA GLY A 486 27.22 2.15 -3.29
C GLY A 486 25.71 2.29 -3.54
N ARG A 487 25.16 1.47 -4.44
CA ARG A 487 23.73 1.45 -4.76
C ARG A 487 23.06 0.27 -4.09
N LEU A 488 21.83 0.48 -3.64
CA LEU A 488 20.99 -0.59 -3.08
C LEU A 488 20.31 -1.35 -4.19
N HIS A 489 20.38 -2.68 -4.11
CA HIS A 489 19.69 -3.60 -4.98
C HIS A 489 18.92 -4.64 -4.17
N PHE A 490 17.84 -5.17 -4.74
CA PHE A 490 17.16 -6.37 -4.26
C PHE A 490 17.05 -7.38 -5.39
N ARG A 491 17.05 -8.66 -5.04
CA ARG A 491 16.94 -9.75 -6.02
C ARG A 491 15.49 -10.19 -6.15
N GLU A 492 15.03 -10.50 -7.36
CA GLU A 492 13.71 -11.13 -7.57
C GLU A 492 13.67 -12.56 -6.98
N GLU A 493 12.57 -12.93 -6.33
CA GLU A 493 12.29 -14.25 -5.78
C GLU A 493 11.62 -15.14 -6.82
N GLY A 494 12.18 -16.33 -7.08
CA GLY A 494 11.56 -17.34 -7.96
C GLY A 494 11.66 -17.06 -9.48
N GLY A 495 12.46 -16.07 -9.90
CA GLY A 495 12.77 -15.78 -11.31
C GLY A 495 14.25 -16.02 -11.66
N GLU A 496 14.75 -15.37 -12.72
CA GLU A 496 16.17 -15.41 -13.15
C GLU A 496 17.15 -14.83 -12.10
N GLY A 497 16.65 -14.34 -10.97
CA GLY A 497 17.47 -13.75 -9.91
C GLY A 497 18.01 -12.37 -10.29
N ARG A 498 17.29 -11.63 -11.14
CA ARG A 498 17.67 -10.27 -11.55
C ARG A 498 17.79 -9.34 -10.34
N LEU A 499 18.84 -8.53 -10.32
CA LEU A 499 19.01 -7.45 -9.37
C LEU A 499 18.25 -6.21 -9.83
N ILE A 500 17.37 -5.71 -8.99
CA ILE A 500 16.63 -4.47 -9.19
C ILE A 500 17.26 -3.41 -8.29
N ARG A 501 17.73 -2.31 -8.89
CA ARG A 501 18.18 -1.13 -8.15
C ARG A 501 16.99 -0.49 -7.42
N TYR A 502 17.20 -0.06 -6.19
CA TYR A 502 16.23 0.66 -5.38
C TYR A 502 16.80 2.03 -4.97
N HIS A 503 15.99 3.09 -5.12
CA HIS A 503 16.41 4.45 -4.77
C HIS A 503 16.16 4.79 -3.31
N THR A 504 15.13 4.20 -2.69
CA THR A 504 14.82 4.40 -1.28
C THR A 504 14.36 3.11 -0.63
N VAL A 505 14.61 2.96 0.67
CA VAL A 505 14.05 1.91 1.51
C VAL A 505 13.12 2.53 2.54
N HIS A 506 11.90 2.01 2.69
CA HIS A 506 10.93 2.50 3.66
C HIS A 506 10.75 1.50 4.79
N CYS A 507 10.94 1.95 6.01
CA CYS A 507 10.94 1.13 7.21
C CYS A 507 9.78 1.51 8.13
N GLN A 508 8.56 1.22 7.70
CA GLN A 508 7.36 1.56 8.46
C GLN A 508 7.20 0.75 9.76
N GLY A 509 6.71 1.42 10.82
CA GLY A 509 6.32 0.77 12.07
C GLY A 509 7.50 0.06 12.75
N PRO A 510 7.40 -1.24 13.10
CA PRO A 510 8.48 -1.98 13.72
C PRO A 510 9.74 -2.11 12.85
N ALA A 511 9.62 -1.95 11.53
CA ALA A 511 10.77 -1.99 10.62
C ALA A 511 11.74 -0.82 10.85
N LYS A 512 11.34 0.25 11.56
CA LYS A 512 12.25 1.35 11.95
C LYS A 512 13.48 0.85 12.70
N ALA A 513 13.35 -0.23 13.46
CA ALA A 513 14.47 -0.83 14.20
C ALA A 513 15.60 -1.34 13.30
N VAL A 514 15.35 -1.57 12.00
CA VAL A 514 16.39 -1.96 11.03
C VAL A 514 16.89 -0.79 10.17
N LEU A 515 16.46 0.45 10.43
CA LEU A 515 17.01 1.63 9.73
C LEU A 515 18.52 1.77 9.93
N HIS A 516 19.04 1.52 11.13
CA HIS A 516 20.48 1.49 11.38
C HIS A 516 21.22 0.46 10.52
N HIS A 517 20.60 -0.71 10.29
CA HIS A 517 21.19 -1.73 9.43
C HIS A 517 21.31 -1.23 7.99
N TYR A 518 20.24 -0.65 7.43
CA TYR A 518 20.28 -0.06 6.10
C TYR A 518 21.24 1.15 6.01
N ALA A 519 21.30 1.99 7.03
CA ALA A 519 22.22 3.13 7.08
C ALA A 519 23.69 2.68 7.10
N GLN A 520 24.02 1.59 7.80
CA GLN A 520 25.36 1.00 7.78
C GLN A 520 25.79 0.57 6.37
N LEU A 521 24.85 0.09 5.55
CA LEU A 521 25.14 -0.28 4.15
C LEU A 521 25.66 0.91 3.33
N MET A 522 25.20 2.13 3.65
CA MET A 522 25.65 3.35 2.99
C MET A 522 27.06 3.75 3.43
N LEU A 523 27.43 3.43 4.67
CA LEU A 523 28.70 3.81 5.27
C LEU A 523 29.82 2.81 4.98
N SER A 524 29.54 1.53 4.71
CA SER A 524 30.58 0.51 4.53
C SER A 524 31.51 0.74 3.33
N GLU A 525 31.14 1.60 2.38
CA GLU A 525 32.02 1.98 1.26
C GLU A 525 32.85 3.26 1.53
N GLY A 526 32.56 4.00 2.60
CA GLY A 526 33.27 5.22 2.99
C GLY A 526 33.97 5.06 4.33
N LYS A 527 35.18 5.59 4.50
CA LYS A 527 35.95 5.54 5.76
C LYS A 527 35.31 6.28 6.96
N ALA A 528 34.04 6.72 6.86
CA ALA A 528 33.34 7.46 7.90
C ALA A 528 32.47 6.51 8.74
N SER A 529 32.60 6.57 10.06
CA SER A 529 31.74 5.83 10.99
C SER A 529 30.49 6.62 11.34
N LEU A 530 29.39 5.94 11.71
CA LEU A 530 28.17 6.58 12.21
C LEU A 530 28.47 7.50 13.41
N ALA A 531 29.41 7.10 14.27
CA ALA A 531 29.86 7.88 15.43
C ALA A 531 30.54 9.21 15.06
N THR A 532 31.16 9.28 13.87
CA THR A 532 31.75 10.53 13.37
C THR A 532 30.68 11.56 13.01
N TRP A 533 29.48 11.10 12.63
CA TRP A 533 28.35 11.97 12.28
C TRP A 533 27.58 12.42 13.52
N GLU A 534 27.33 11.51 14.46
CA GLU A 534 26.66 11.82 15.74
C GLU A 534 27.46 12.82 16.59
N GLY A 535 28.79 12.90 16.41
CA GLY A 535 29.68 13.79 17.15
C GLY A 535 30.06 15.11 16.45
N ALA A 536 29.59 15.37 15.23
CA ALA A 536 29.94 16.60 14.52
C ALA A 536 29.20 17.82 15.12
N PRO A 537 29.89 18.93 15.44
CA PRO A 537 29.25 20.10 16.03
C PRO A 537 28.22 20.72 15.09
N VAL A 538 27.03 21.02 15.63
CA VAL A 538 25.95 21.72 14.95
C VAL A 538 26.45 23.11 14.54
N ALA A 539 26.56 23.37 13.23
CA ALA A 539 26.86 24.71 12.76
C ALA A 539 25.72 25.66 13.17
N ALA A 540 26.07 26.79 13.80
CA ALA A 540 25.09 27.79 14.20
C ALA A 540 24.24 28.23 12.98
N PRO A 541 22.91 28.42 13.15
CA PRO A 541 22.04 28.85 12.06
C PRO A 541 22.50 30.22 11.57
N LYS A 542 23.08 30.27 10.37
CA LYS A 542 23.37 31.55 9.69
C LYS A 542 22.06 32.11 9.16
N ASP A 543 21.86 33.42 9.34
CA ASP A 543 20.72 34.17 8.81
C ASP A 543 20.41 33.78 7.36
N ALA A 544 19.12 33.52 7.08
CA ALA A 544 18.59 32.92 5.87
C ALA A 544 18.66 33.81 4.61
N THR A 545 19.81 34.42 4.36
CA THR A 545 20.08 35.08 3.08
C THR A 545 20.65 34.03 2.13
N PRO A 546 20.00 33.71 1.00
CA PRO A 546 20.56 32.76 0.04
C PRO A 546 21.91 33.30 -0.45
N PRO A 547 22.99 32.49 -0.44
CA PRO A 547 24.26 32.94 -0.97
C PRO A 547 24.08 33.29 -2.46
N PRO A 548 24.77 34.34 -2.97
CA PRO A 548 24.79 34.61 -4.40
C PRO A 548 25.26 33.35 -5.13
N ALA A 549 24.72 33.12 -6.33
CA ALA A 549 25.02 31.95 -7.15
C ALA A 549 26.50 31.93 -7.57
N GLU A 550 27.37 31.42 -6.71
CA GLU A 550 28.73 31.08 -7.08
C GLU A 550 28.71 29.81 -7.93
N ALA A 551 29.48 29.83 -9.01
CA ALA A 551 29.59 28.74 -9.96
C ALA A 551 30.17 27.49 -9.26
N VAL A 552 29.29 26.54 -8.95
CA VAL A 552 29.69 25.20 -8.49
C VAL A 552 30.44 24.52 -9.62
N SER A 553 31.74 24.27 -9.44
CA SER A 553 32.48 23.40 -10.35
C SER A 553 32.03 21.96 -10.12
N THR A 554 31.50 21.32 -11.17
CA THR A 554 31.16 19.89 -11.14
C THR A 554 32.46 19.09 -11.02
N PRO A 555 32.69 18.32 -9.93
CA PRO A 555 33.83 17.42 -9.88
C PRO A 555 33.65 16.32 -10.93
N ALA A 556 34.73 16.00 -11.65
CA ALA A 556 34.75 14.88 -12.59
C ALA A 556 34.44 13.56 -11.84
N PRO A 557 33.59 12.67 -12.40
CA PRO A 557 33.26 11.42 -11.73
C PRO A 557 34.51 10.56 -11.58
N ALA A 558 34.82 10.19 -10.33
CA ALA A 558 35.90 9.26 -10.03
C ALA A 558 35.64 7.92 -10.74
N ARG A 559 36.67 7.38 -11.40
CA ARG A 559 36.63 6.05 -12.02
C ARG A 559 36.50 5.01 -10.90
N LEU A 560 35.36 4.30 -10.86
CA LEU A 560 35.11 3.23 -9.89
C LEU A 560 35.83 1.94 -10.33
N PRO A 561 36.36 1.13 -9.38
CA PRO A 561 36.96 -0.18 -9.65
C PRO A 561 35.91 -1.22 -10.11
N ASP A 562 36.36 -2.33 -10.70
CA ASP A 562 35.52 -3.45 -11.15
C ASP A 562 34.53 -3.89 -10.05
N SER A 563 33.24 -3.90 -10.39
CA SER A 563 32.13 -4.04 -9.45
C SER A 563 32.06 -5.46 -8.87
N SER A 564 32.40 -5.60 -7.58
CA SER A 564 32.05 -6.81 -6.83
C SER A 564 30.66 -6.63 -6.21
N LEU A 565 29.71 -7.49 -6.60
CA LEU A 565 28.41 -7.56 -5.95
C LEU A 565 28.61 -8.06 -4.51
N ILE A 566 28.41 -7.18 -3.54
CA ILE A 566 28.55 -7.55 -2.13
C ILE A 566 27.18 -7.98 -1.61
N ARG A 567 27.06 -9.29 -1.35
CA ARG A 567 25.93 -9.81 -0.58
C ARG A 567 26.11 -9.34 0.87
N MET A 568 25.17 -8.54 1.34
CA MET A 568 25.19 -8.09 2.72
C MET A 568 24.55 -9.17 3.59
N PRO A 569 25.27 -9.70 4.60
CA PRO A 569 24.63 -10.56 5.57
C PRO A 569 23.57 -9.74 6.30
N ASN A 570 22.38 -10.33 6.49
CA ASN A 570 21.43 -9.83 7.50
C ASN A 570 22.17 -9.68 8.84
N LEU A 571 21.75 -8.74 9.72
CA LEU A 571 22.41 -8.49 11.03
C LEU A 571 22.91 -9.81 11.61
N ARG A 572 24.22 -9.93 11.87
CA ARG A 572 24.80 -11.19 12.35
C ARG A 572 24.07 -11.59 13.62
N HIS A 573 23.90 -12.88 13.87
CA HIS A 573 23.16 -13.36 15.05
C HIS A 573 23.68 -12.72 16.36
N ALA A 574 24.97 -12.39 16.45
CA ALA A 574 25.57 -11.66 17.57
C ALA A 574 25.21 -10.16 17.62
N GLU A 575 25.16 -9.46 16.50
CA GLU A 575 24.74 -8.04 16.41
C GLU A 575 23.24 -7.90 16.67
N HIS A 576 22.44 -8.86 16.17
CA HIS A 576 21.04 -9.00 16.50
C HIS A 576 20.83 -9.32 17.98
N ALA A 577 21.61 -10.25 18.55
CA ALA A 577 21.58 -10.53 19.98
C ALA A 577 21.97 -9.29 20.80
N ALA A 578 22.99 -8.53 20.38
CA ALA A 578 23.42 -7.31 21.03
C ALA A 578 22.38 -6.18 20.92
N LEU A 579 21.70 -6.01 19.78
CA LEU A 579 20.62 -5.03 19.63
C LEU A 579 19.39 -5.42 20.45
N LYS A 580 19.01 -6.71 20.41
CA LYS A 580 17.94 -7.26 21.23
C LYS A 580 18.25 -7.15 22.71
N GLU A 581 19.50 -7.37 23.09
CA GLU A 581 19.99 -7.23 24.45
C GLU A 581 20.10 -5.75 24.84
N LYS A 582 20.50 -4.83 23.96
CA LYS A 582 20.48 -3.39 24.21
C LYS A 582 19.06 -2.88 24.41
N LEU A 583 18.10 -3.34 23.60
CA LEU A 583 16.68 -3.05 23.76
C LEU A 583 16.14 -3.66 25.06
N ARG A 584 16.45 -4.93 25.36
CA ARG A 584 16.09 -5.56 26.64
C ARG A 584 16.73 -4.88 27.84
N GLN A 585 17.98 -4.50 27.78
CA GLN A 585 18.71 -3.78 28.82
C GLN A 585 18.21 -2.34 28.95
N HIS A 586 17.76 -1.73 27.87
CA HIS A 586 17.11 -0.42 27.93
C HIS A 586 15.73 -0.57 28.60
N VAL A 587 14.91 -1.51 28.15
CA VAL A 587 13.63 -1.87 28.79
C VAL A 587 13.81 -2.32 30.25
N ALA A 588 14.85 -3.07 30.57
CA ALA A 588 15.19 -3.49 31.93
C ALA A 588 15.80 -2.35 32.76
N ARG A 589 16.48 -1.38 32.15
CA ARG A 589 16.92 -0.12 32.80
C ARG A 589 15.75 0.82 33.09
N LEU A 590 14.65 0.73 32.35
CA LEU A 590 13.37 1.34 32.73
C LEU A 590 12.76 0.62 33.95
N GLY A 591 13.29 -0.56 34.31
CA GLY A 591 12.71 -1.49 35.27
C GLY A 591 11.39 -2.07 34.76
N PRO A 592 10.74 -3.00 35.50
CA PRO A 592 9.28 -2.92 35.53
C PRO A 592 8.94 -1.45 35.83
N LEU A 593 8.04 -0.85 35.04
CA LEU A 593 7.40 0.38 35.51
C LEU A 593 6.80 -0.04 36.85
N ASN A 594 7.48 0.26 37.96
CA ASN A 594 7.05 -0.09 39.31
C ASN A 594 5.84 0.76 39.69
N VAL A 595 5.00 1.09 38.72
CA VAL A 595 3.83 1.91 38.88
C VAL A 595 2.75 1.05 39.51
N ASP A 596 2.14 1.56 40.57
CA ASP A 596 0.94 0.93 41.10
C ASP A 596 -0.25 1.41 40.28
N ILE A 597 -0.81 0.49 39.50
CA ILE A 597 -1.97 0.76 38.66
C ILE A 597 -3.23 0.31 39.40
N LYS A 598 -4.18 1.23 39.56
CA LYS A 598 -5.53 0.93 40.04
C LYS A 598 -6.54 1.38 39.01
N VAL A 599 -7.43 0.47 38.61
CA VAL A 599 -8.58 0.80 37.77
C VAL A 599 -9.76 1.09 38.70
N ARG A 600 -10.49 2.17 38.44
CA ARG A 600 -11.76 2.47 39.09
C ARG A 600 -12.86 2.60 38.04
N LEU A 601 -13.99 1.99 38.33
CA LEU A 601 -15.25 2.19 37.64
C LEU A 601 -16.23 2.87 38.61
N PRO A 602 -17.32 3.49 38.12
CA PRO A 602 -18.41 3.94 38.98
C PRO A 602 -18.90 2.81 39.90
N GLU A 603 -19.31 3.18 41.11
CA GLU A 603 -19.80 2.23 42.10
C GLU A 603 -21.04 1.50 41.56
N GLY A 604 -21.00 0.15 41.58
CA GLY A 604 -22.09 -0.68 41.04
C GLY A 604 -22.10 -0.85 39.51
N ALA A 605 -21.03 -0.47 38.80
CA ALA A 605 -20.87 -0.43 37.33
C ALA A 605 -21.72 -1.47 36.56
N THR A 606 -22.95 -1.04 36.27
CA THR A 606 -23.88 -1.65 35.35
C THR A 606 -24.07 -0.61 34.26
N VAL A 607 -23.78 -0.97 33.02
CA VAL A 607 -23.86 -0.06 31.87
C VAL A 607 -24.84 -0.65 30.87
N GLU A 608 -25.73 0.18 30.32
CA GLU A 608 -26.61 -0.24 29.26
C GLU A 608 -25.82 -0.45 27.96
N ALA A 609 -26.14 -1.51 27.22
CA ALA A 609 -25.50 -1.80 25.94
C ALA A 609 -25.69 -0.63 24.97
N GLY A 610 -24.60 0.10 24.67
CA GLY A 610 -24.68 1.32 23.87
C GLY A 610 -23.94 2.50 24.49
N ASP A 611 -23.93 2.58 25.82
CA ASP A 611 -23.33 3.68 26.57
C ASP A 611 -21.82 3.50 26.75
N ASP A 612 -21.07 4.60 26.82
CA ASP A 612 -19.66 4.48 27.16
C ASP A 612 -19.48 4.24 28.67
N LEU A 613 -18.63 3.28 29.04
CA LEU A 613 -18.27 3.02 30.43
C LEU A 613 -17.17 4.02 30.86
N PRO A 614 -17.45 4.99 31.75
CA PRO A 614 -16.40 5.84 32.28
C PRO A 614 -15.42 5.00 33.11
N VAL A 615 -14.13 5.27 32.91
CA VAL A 615 -13.04 4.58 33.60
C VAL A 615 -12.01 5.58 34.09
N GLU A 616 -11.50 5.36 35.29
CA GLU A 616 -10.34 6.05 35.80
C GLU A 616 -9.19 5.05 35.98
N LEU A 617 -8.03 5.40 35.43
CA LEU A 617 -6.79 4.71 35.70
C LEU A 617 -5.92 5.56 36.61
N HIS A 618 -5.72 5.09 37.83
CA HIS A 618 -4.83 5.72 38.80
C HIS A 618 -3.48 5.04 38.67
N VAL A 619 -2.49 5.78 38.16
CA VAL A 619 -1.13 5.29 37.96
C VAL A 619 -0.23 6.02 38.95
N HIS A 620 0.15 5.34 40.03
CA HIS A 620 1.12 5.87 40.97
C HIS A 620 2.53 5.48 40.53
N ASN A 621 3.44 6.43 40.35
CA ASN A 621 4.85 6.16 40.09
C ASN A 621 5.66 6.31 41.39
N PRO A 622 5.96 5.24 42.14
CA PRO A 622 6.78 5.31 43.34
C PRO A 622 8.28 5.44 43.02
N GLY A 623 8.66 5.39 41.74
CA GLY A 623 10.05 5.53 41.30
C GLY A 623 10.59 6.93 41.55
N GLN A 624 11.92 7.03 41.64
CA GLN A 624 12.64 8.30 41.80
C GLN A 624 12.77 9.10 40.50
N ARG A 625 12.28 8.58 39.37
CA ARG A 625 12.33 9.22 38.05
C ARG A 625 10.93 9.30 37.45
N GLY A 626 10.61 10.44 36.85
CA GLY A 626 9.39 10.59 36.06
C GLY A 626 9.49 9.80 34.76
N PHE A 627 8.36 9.26 34.31
CA PHE A 627 8.22 8.73 32.95
C PHE A 627 7.55 9.80 32.11
N GLU A 628 8.32 10.72 31.55
CA GLU A 628 7.77 11.82 30.74
C GLU A 628 7.10 11.29 29.46
N ASP A 629 6.11 12.03 28.96
CA ASP A 629 5.24 11.67 27.82
C ASP A 629 6.03 11.44 26.49
N GLY A 630 7.29 11.86 26.48
CA GLY A 630 8.24 11.57 25.42
C GLY A 630 9.14 10.41 25.79
N PHE A 631 8.77 9.18 25.43
CA PHE A 631 9.80 8.20 25.13
C PHE A 631 10.64 8.80 23.99
N GLU A 632 11.91 9.11 24.23
CA GLU A 632 12.88 9.46 23.19
C GLU A 632 12.78 8.41 22.07
N GLY A 633 12.23 8.80 20.92
CA GLY A 633 12.41 8.05 19.68
C GLY A 633 11.35 7.03 19.28
N PHE A 634 10.76 6.24 20.21
CA PHE A 634 10.27 4.91 19.78
C PHE A 634 8.98 4.35 20.38
N ALA A 635 8.20 5.01 21.24
CA ALA A 635 6.85 4.51 21.61
C ALA A 635 5.97 5.56 22.29
N ALA A 636 4.72 5.73 21.85
CA ALA A 636 3.71 6.36 22.68
C ALA A 636 3.40 5.44 23.88
N LEU A 637 3.52 5.97 25.09
CA LEU A 637 3.03 5.31 26.29
C LEU A 637 1.52 5.52 26.31
N THR A 638 0.75 4.44 26.29
CA THR A 638 -0.72 4.50 26.35
C THR A 638 -1.22 3.71 27.54
N ALA A 639 -2.33 4.15 28.13
CA ALA A 639 -3.10 3.32 29.04
C ALA A 639 -3.93 2.36 28.20
N GLY A 640 -3.48 1.11 28.09
CA GLY A 640 -4.16 0.06 27.36
C GLY A 640 -5.14 -0.68 28.26
N PHE A 641 -6.38 -0.81 27.80
CA PHE A 641 -7.41 -1.61 28.47
C PHE A 641 -7.66 -2.86 27.66
N LEU A 642 -7.94 -3.98 28.32
CA LEU A 642 -8.42 -5.21 27.72
C LEU A 642 -9.78 -5.51 28.35
N ILE A 643 -10.82 -5.48 27.52
CA ILE A 643 -12.18 -5.88 27.89
C ILE A 643 -12.35 -7.33 27.48
N ALA A 644 -12.66 -8.18 28.43
CA ALA A 644 -12.94 -9.59 28.21
C ALA A 644 -14.32 -9.96 28.75
N LEU A 645 -15.06 -10.79 28.02
CA LEU A 645 -16.29 -11.41 28.47
C LEU A 645 -15.93 -12.49 29.48
N ASP A 646 -16.52 -12.45 30.67
CA ASP A 646 -16.29 -13.44 31.72
C ASP A 646 -17.12 -14.69 31.43
N THR A 647 -16.51 -15.69 30.81
CA THR A 647 -17.18 -16.96 30.48
C THR A 647 -16.78 -18.05 31.48
N PRO A 648 -17.59 -19.13 31.63
CA PRO A 648 -17.18 -20.29 32.44
C PRO A 648 -15.86 -20.94 31.99
N ALA A 649 -15.45 -20.77 30.73
CA ALA A 649 -14.18 -21.25 30.19
C ALA A 649 -13.01 -20.29 30.42
N GLY A 650 -13.27 -19.13 31.03
CA GLY A 650 -12.32 -18.05 31.27
C GLY A 650 -12.64 -16.76 30.50
N PRO A 651 -11.91 -15.67 30.75
CA PRO A 651 -12.12 -14.39 30.08
C PRO A 651 -11.81 -14.46 28.58
N GLU A 652 -12.78 -14.18 27.73
CA GLU A 652 -12.64 -14.10 26.27
C GLU A 652 -12.48 -12.64 25.82
N LYS A 653 -11.38 -12.31 25.12
CA LYS A 653 -11.11 -10.93 24.67
C LYS A 653 -12.19 -10.42 23.71
N VAL A 654 -12.77 -9.25 24.02
CA VAL A 654 -13.78 -8.58 23.19
C VAL A 654 -13.28 -7.26 22.60
N ALA A 655 -12.61 -6.43 23.40
CA ALA A 655 -12.09 -5.13 22.94
C ALA A 655 -10.78 -4.75 23.62
N GLU A 656 -10.03 -3.81 23.03
CA GLU A 656 -8.78 -3.29 23.58
C GLU A 656 -8.62 -1.77 23.37
N PRO A 657 -9.46 -0.94 24.02
CA PRO A 657 -9.39 0.52 23.88
C PRO A 657 -8.13 1.09 24.56
N ARG A 658 -7.78 2.31 24.16
CA ARG A 658 -6.58 3.02 24.64
C ARG A 658 -6.95 4.42 25.08
N LEU A 659 -6.37 4.86 26.19
CA LEU A 659 -6.42 6.25 26.61
C LEU A 659 -5.04 6.89 26.47
N PRO A 660 -4.97 8.14 25.96
CA PRO A 660 -3.72 8.88 25.91
C PRO A 660 -3.22 9.14 27.34
N VAL A 661 -1.91 9.12 27.52
CA VAL A 661 -1.28 9.57 28.77
C VAL A 661 -1.28 11.11 28.79
N PRO A 662 -1.50 11.77 29.94
CA PRO A 662 -1.44 13.22 30.02
C PRO A 662 -0.05 13.76 29.69
N ALA A 663 -0.01 14.97 29.12
CA ALA A 663 1.23 15.70 28.89
C ALA A 663 2.06 15.79 30.18
N GLY A 664 3.33 15.38 30.11
CA GLY A 664 4.22 15.23 31.27
C GLY A 664 4.32 13.81 31.83
N GLY A 665 3.51 12.86 31.33
CA GLY A 665 3.63 11.44 31.62
C GLY A 665 3.30 11.08 33.07
N PHE A 666 4.16 10.30 33.74
CA PHE A 666 4.01 9.88 35.13
C PHE A 666 5.17 10.39 35.99
N PRO A 667 5.07 11.60 36.57
CA PRO A 667 6.13 12.16 37.41
C PRO A 667 6.47 11.28 38.62
N ALA A 668 7.74 11.29 39.02
CA ALA A 668 8.25 10.55 40.19
C ALA A 668 7.46 10.91 41.46
N GLY A 669 7.09 9.90 42.24
CA GLY A 669 6.36 10.06 43.51
C GLY A 669 4.91 10.53 43.39
N THR A 670 4.36 10.63 42.17
CA THR A 670 3.00 11.16 41.96
C THR A 670 2.02 10.09 41.51
N THR A 671 0.72 10.32 41.75
CA THR A 671 -0.36 9.56 41.14
C THR A 671 -0.98 10.39 40.04
N THR A 672 -0.91 9.88 38.82
CA THR A 672 -1.59 10.46 37.67
C THR A 672 -2.92 9.74 37.47
N VAL A 673 -4.00 10.50 37.33
CA VAL A 673 -5.33 9.96 37.04
C VAL A 673 -5.62 10.16 35.56
N ILE A 674 -5.83 9.06 34.85
CA ILE A 674 -6.24 9.07 33.45
C ILE A 674 -7.73 8.77 33.41
N THR A 675 -8.52 9.75 33.03
CA THR A 675 -9.97 9.61 32.87
C THR A 675 -10.30 9.37 31.41
N GLY A 676 -11.21 8.45 31.13
CA GLY A 676 -11.72 8.26 29.78
C GLY A 676 -12.99 7.43 29.78
N SER A 677 -13.41 7.05 28.58
CA SER A 677 -14.61 6.25 28.37
C SER A 677 -14.27 5.04 27.50
N LEU A 678 -14.79 3.87 27.87
CA LEU A 678 -14.61 2.63 27.12
C LEU A 678 -15.87 2.37 26.30
N PRO A 679 -15.75 2.20 24.97
CA PRO A 679 -16.92 2.01 24.12
C PRO A 679 -17.57 0.65 24.40
N THR A 680 -18.83 0.65 24.86
CA THR A 680 -19.59 -0.60 25.08
C THR A 680 -20.60 -0.91 23.98
N ALA A 681 -20.74 -0.05 22.97
CA ALA A 681 -21.77 -0.17 21.92
C ALA A 681 -21.76 -1.47 21.09
N LYS A 682 -20.69 -2.28 21.20
CA LYS A 682 -20.59 -3.60 20.55
C LYS A 682 -20.62 -4.78 21.54
N LEU A 683 -20.71 -4.50 22.84
CA LEU A 683 -20.79 -5.53 23.87
C LEU A 683 -22.22 -6.05 23.94
N GLN A 684 -22.36 -7.35 24.14
CA GLN A 684 -23.65 -7.99 24.38
C GLN A 684 -23.94 -7.94 25.89
N PRO A 685 -25.20 -8.11 26.32
CA PRO A 685 -25.52 -8.26 27.73
C PRO A 685 -24.71 -9.40 28.37
N GLY A 686 -24.09 -9.14 29.52
CA GLY A 686 -23.21 -10.10 30.17
C GLY A 686 -22.26 -9.47 31.19
N ARG A 687 -21.52 -10.33 31.89
CA ARG A 687 -20.48 -9.91 32.83
C ARG A 687 -19.14 -9.79 32.10
N TYR A 688 -18.49 -8.65 32.27
CA TYR A 688 -17.21 -8.35 31.65
C TYR A 688 -16.15 -8.05 32.71
N VAL A 689 -14.90 -8.26 32.34
CA VAL A 689 -13.73 -7.84 33.11
C VAL A 689 -12.94 -6.87 32.27
N VAL A 690 -12.65 -5.69 32.82
CA VAL A 690 -11.65 -4.79 32.27
C VAL A 690 -10.34 -4.99 33.02
N SER A 691 -9.26 -5.23 32.29
CA SER A 691 -7.90 -5.13 32.84
C SER A 691 -7.19 -3.94 32.22
N ALA A 692 -6.39 -3.23 32.99
CA ALA A 692 -5.60 -2.12 32.49
C ALA A 692 -4.11 -2.34 32.71
N GLY A 693 -3.31 -1.79 31.82
CA GLY A 693 -1.87 -1.74 31.97
C GLY A 693 -1.30 -0.61 31.13
N LEU A 694 -0.11 -0.15 31.50
CA LEU A 694 0.65 0.72 30.62
C LEU A 694 1.20 -0.11 29.46
N VAL A 695 0.99 0.38 28.24
CA VAL A 695 1.44 -0.27 27.02
C VAL A 695 2.30 0.72 26.25
N PHE A 696 3.58 0.39 26.12
CA PHE A 696 4.39 0.99 25.07
C PHE A 696 3.96 0.40 23.73
N GLU A 697 3.57 1.25 22.80
CA GLU A 697 2.97 0.83 21.53
C GLU A 697 3.84 -0.17 20.74
N TYR A 698 5.17 -0.13 20.95
CA TYR A 698 6.16 -0.98 20.28
C TYR A 698 6.54 -2.25 21.07
N ILE A 699 6.24 -2.34 22.37
CA ILE A 699 6.62 -3.47 23.26
C ILE A 699 5.44 -4.43 23.48
N ARG A 700 4.38 -4.32 22.67
CA ARG A 700 3.13 -5.11 22.75
C ARG A 700 3.30 -6.65 22.83
N TRP A 701 4.50 -7.17 22.61
CA TRP A 701 4.78 -8.61 22.51
C TRP A 701 5.66 -9.17 23.63
N PHE A 702 6.27 -8.34 24.48
CA PHE A 702 7.16 -8.84 25.53
C PHE A 702 6.47 -9.06 26.89
N GLU A 703 5.29 -8.49 27.12
CA GLU A 703 4.61 -8.63 28.42
C GLU A 703 3.16 -9.11 28.25
N ARG A 704 3.02 -10.44 28.23
CA ARG A 704 1.73 -11.17 28.11
C ARG A 704 1.19 -11.70 29.43
N ASP A 705 1.70 -11.27 30.58
CA ASP A 705 1.14 -11.74 31.85
C ASP A 705 -0.11 -10.94 32.23
N VAL A 706 -1.17 -11.09 31.41
CA VAL A 706 -2.49 -10.47 31.61
C VAL A 706 -3.04 -10.81 32.99
N ALA A 707 -2.66 -11.98 33.53
CA ALA A 707 -3.07 -12.43 34.86
C ALA A 707 -2.56 -11.53 36.01
N LYS A 708 -1.54 -10.69 35.77
CA LYS A 708 -1.01 -9.75 36.77
C LYS A 708 -1.56 -8.34 36.66
N ARG A 709 -2.41 -8.05 35.66
CA ARG A 709 -2.99 -6.73 35.48
C ARG A 709 -4.11 -6.49 36.49
N PRO A 710 -4.26 -5.28 37.05
CA PRO A 710 -5.43 -4.94 37.85
C PRO A 710 -6.69 -5.14 37.01
N THR A 711 -7.66 -5.87 37.58
CA THR A 711 -8.94 -6.18 36.95
C THR A 711 -10.09 -5.59 37.74
N VAL A 712 -11.11 -5.10 37.05
CA VAL A 712 -12.40 -4.71 37.64
C VAL A 712 -13.50 -5.32 36.79
N ALA A 713 -14.52 -5.88 37.43
CA ALA A 713 -15.68 -6.45 36.74
C ALA A 713 -16.78 -5.40 36.58
N PHE A 714 -17.54 -5.50 35.49
CA PHE A 714 -18.75 -4.70 35.26
C PHE A 714 -19.80 -5.54 34.53
N ASN A 715 -21.07 -5.14 34.60
CA ASN A 715 -22.15 -5.80 33.88
C ASN A 715 -22.64 -4.91 32.74
N VAL A 716 -22.89 -5.52 31.59
CA VAL A 716 -23.64 -4.89 30.50
C VAL A 716 -25.05 -5.46 30.53
N VAL A 717 -26.05 -4.58 30.54
CA VAL A 717 -27.47 -4.95 30.57
C VAL A 717 -28.19 -4.39 29.34
N THR A 718 -29.34 -4.98 28.99
CA THR A 718 -30.31 -4.33 28.11
C THR A 718 -31.05 -3.26 28.89
N GLY A 719 -31.37 -2.12 28.27
CA GLY A 719 -32.10 -1.01 28.91
C GLY A 719 -33.58 -1.27 29.23
N ASP A 720 -33.99 -2.54 29.34
CA ASP A 720 -35.35 -2.99 29.66
C ASP A 720 -35.39 -3.70 31.04
#